data_AF-A0A2D6YTU5-F1
#
_entry.id   AF-A0A2D6YTU5-F1
#
_cell.length_a   1.000
_cell.length_b   1.000
_cell.length_c   1.000
_cell.angle_alpha   90.00
_cell.angle_beta   90.00
_cell.angle_gamma   90.00
#
_symmetry.space_group_name_H-M   'P 1'
#
loop_
_entity.id
_entity.type
_entity.pdbx_description
1 polymer ?
#
loop_
_entity_poly.entity_id
_entity_poly.type
_entity_poly.pdbx_seq_one_letter_code
_entity_poly.pdbx_strand_id
1 'polypeptide(L)'
;MIPSLESDEPLVGPKSAKTLEVNLGALGSLNHVACAAIRAAADRDIEIETAEDGRLTGTWDGRRLASARRPAAETTRLVEEVDLSEHACIAIIGFGLGDHVAAFVRRLRGTGVVVVLETDAALLRAVFSRLDLSAWLADERLILRVDPDDSVGLAASLAGAHSLMMIGTRIVEHPASRTRIGDATGRFSRTLVDLAATARTSTTTLLAQSGTTIENQLSNLDHYALGSGIEDLAGVARGRLGVVVSAGPSLRRNLRVLARPGVRDRCAIVATQTTLRPLLDAGIAPHFVTALDYHVISSRFYEGLDPASLEDTELVIDSRVNRAVTEAWPGRIRCIPSIQLDEFLGPLARGGDRLQASTTVAHLAYTFARHLGCDPVALIGQDLGFTDGLYYAPGTAIHEVWLPELNSFNTVETLEWERIVRHRNHLSERHDVNGRRIFTDAQMLNYLQSFEVRFAEDVRSGLRIVDATEGGVRKRNTEVRSLAETIDTHAGRETSAIHFPRATPAEAGDRHAVLDRLGLVRSELDEIAEASESTLEILERMFEVQSDPVEMERLFQRLEAPRATVRRHAASRRLTDWFNQLATFQRLRADRRIRLADDLGPLDRQRAELERDVVNVRWTRDACRMLGDLLRSTRRLVTDGVFESRLDDSEGLAETMGAFVAPVHAPKVVAVVSIDPDRGGLGVDRGLAANLGGRSILQRTLERIDAAIGLSAIAILVPEGFDLESAIDRTRIDHPIHVHDCGARVFGPEHEAIRVARAVAPTSWRGGIHGMTSFDEVFAPGPTAAVLATLEADAALLVGADWPFVAVDEPGGLDEILRRHRKRPNATWIFGQGPPGRTAMVLDRAAVEIMRRNRCRVGTIGYQLAYRPEMPEGDPIAGESCVHAEPAVRSAIARFAVDTPRELKRIERAIGPMLLGDARPGSREIAIRLEHRARSGPLSTPRFLRVELNTGRTGRRIGTPDAMEAERAPMEESMFRRIVEPLGDAGDTVLFLDGAGDPLLHPRFDDFIEIAMDAGVRVVSIRTDLAGDPRVVDRLLATRVGVVEVDLDAETAETYRLVHGSARFEEVIGNLERLIAGRRRFDGGTPATLPAELAFALPWIVPRFERRVENIDELPEFFERWRRRLGVAVIDGPARWPVATGANVDPLSPTWPPPRHDEMVNSVRMTVLADGSVPIAETDLAGLTSVGRVGERSLQELWQELVQRRRDRFEGRRDEPLDLSPLRP
;
A
#
# COMPACT_ATOMS: atom_id res chain seq x y z
N MET A 1 12.89 31.13 -37.01
CA MET A 1 12.46 31.26 -38.42
C MET A 1 12.41 29.87 -39.00
N ILE A 2 11.21 29.41 -39.38
CA ILE A 2 11.01 28.12 -40.05
C ILE A 2 11.82 28.14 -41.35
N PRO A 3 12.73 27.19 -41.63
CA PRO A 3 13.32 27.05 -42.96
C PRO A 3 12.17 26.95 -43.96
N SER A 4 12.22 27.71 -45.05
CA SER A 4 11.16 27.71 -46.06
C SER A 4 10.74 26.27 -46.37
N LEU A 5 9.46 25.96 -46.13
CA LEU A 5 8.80 24.73 -46.53
C LEU A 5 8.67 24.69 -48.07
N GLU A 6 9.79 24.79 -48.77
CA GLU A 6 9.84 24.61 -50.22
C GLU A 6 9.96 23.11 -50.52
N SER A 7 9.14 22.67 -51.48
CA SER A 7 9.11 21.36 -52.15
C SER A 7 8.42 20.18 -51.45
N ASP A 8 7.11 20.28 -51.25
CA ASP A 8 6.13 19.22 -51.60
C ASP A 8 4.75 19.62 -51.06
N GLU A 9 4.14 20.65 -51.68
CA GLU A 9 2.74 20.96 -51.40
C GLU A 9 1.84 19.99 -52.18
N PRO A 10 0.87 19.33 -51.53
CA PRO A 10 0.00 18.38 -52.19
C PRO A 10 -0.80 19.10 -53.28
N LEU A 11 -0.55 18.73 -54.54
CA LEU A 11 -1.31 19.25 -55.67
C LEU A 11 -2.77 18.76 -55.57
N VAL A 12 -3.72 19.69 -55.67
CA VAL A 12 -5.15 19.36 -55.71
C VAL A 12 -5.46 18.67 -57.03
N GLY A 13 -5.57 17.35 -57.00
CA GLY A 13 -5.88 16.53 -58.17
C GLY A 13 -7.39 16.33 -58.37
N PRO A 14 -7.84 15.91 -59.57
CA PRO A 14 -9.20 15.43 -59.74
C PRO A 14 -9.46 14.25 -58.80
N LYS A 15 -10.70 14.12 -58.33
CA LYS A 15 -11.11 13.01 -57.45
C LYS A 15 -10.74 11.67 -58.08
N SER A 16 -9.91 10.88 -57.38
CA SER A 16 -9.24 9.72 -57.95
C SER A 16 -9.21 8.56 -56.97
N ALA A 17 -9.83 7.43 -57.35
CA ALA A 17 -9.75 6.18 -56.60
C ALA A 17 -8.30 5.65 -56.52
N LYS A 18 -7.48 5.94 -57.53
CA LYS A 18 -6.06 5.61 -57.51
C LYS A 18 -5.31 6.39 -56.42
N THR A 19 -5.63 7.68 -56.25
CA THR A 19 -5.00 8.53 -55.21
C THR A 19 -5.42 8.08 -53.81
N LEU A 20 -6.69 7.70 -53.64
CA LEU A 20 -7.19 7.10 -52.39
C LEU A 20 -6.39 5.84 -52.02
N GLU A 21 -6.24 4.87 -52.92
CA GLU A 21 -5.51 3.63 -52.63
C GLU A 21 -4.00 3.86 -52.43
N VAL A 22 -3.41 4.85 -53.11
CA VAL A 22 -2.01 5.25 -52.85
C VAL A 22 -1.83 5.76 -51.41
N ASN A 23 -2.73 6.63 -50.94
CA ASN A 23 -2.69 7.13 -49.55
C ASN A 23 -2.97 6.03 -48.51
N LEU A 24 -3.97 5.18 -48.76
CA LEU A 24 -4.33 4.07 -47.87
C LEU A 24 -3.24 2.98 -47.83
N GLY A 25 -2.53 2.77 -48.94
CA GLY A 25 -1.38 1.87 -49.01
C GLY A 25 -0.12 2.42 -48.33
N ALA A 26 0.02 3.76 -48.26
CA ALA A 26 1.10 4.40 -47.52
C ALA A 26 0.91 4.28 -45.99
N LEU A 27 -0.34 4.23 -45.51
CA LEU A 27 -0.62 4.02 -44.10
C LEU A 27 -0.17 2.60 -43.66
N GLY A 28 0.75 2.54 -42.69
CA GLY A 28 1.31 1.29 -42.18
C GLY A 28 0.30 0.34 -41.53
N SER A 29 0.74 -0.87 -41.18
CA SER A 29 -0.09 -1.97 -40.66
C SER A 29 -0.89 -1.64 -39.38
N LEU A 30 -0.41 -0.68 -38.58
CA LEU A 30 -1.08 -0.17 -37.38
C LEU A 30 -2.40 0.58 -37.65
N ASN A 31 -2.70 0.86 -38.92
CA ASN A 31 -3.86 1.63 -39.36
C ASN A 31 -4.92 0.79 -40.12
N HIS A 32 -4.80 -0.54 -40.13
CA HIS A 32 -5.68 -1.40 -40.94
C HIS A 32 -7.18 -1.19 -40.67
N VAL A 33 -7.59 -1.00 -39.41
CA VAL A 33 -8.99 -0.73 -39.03
C VAL A 33 -9.46 0.61 -39.60
N ALA A 34 -8.65 1.67 -39.46
CA ALA A 34 -8.96 2.98 -40.03
C ALA A 34 -9.04 2.92 -41.56
N CYS A 35 -8.11 2.21 -42.22
CA CYS A 35 -8.14 2.02 -43.67
C CYS A 35 -9.42 1.32 -44.14
N ALA A 36 -9.87 0.28 -43.44
CA ALA A 36 -11.11 -0.42 -43.75
C ALA A 36 -12.33 0.52 -43.60
N ALA A 37 -12.39 1.30 -42.53
CA ALA A 37 -13.46 2.25 -42.29
C ALA A 37 -13.50 3.37 -43.35
N ILE A 38 -12.35 3.92 -43.74
CA ILE A 38 -12.25 4.96 -44.79
C ILE A 38 -12.72 4.40 -46.14
N ARG A 39 -12.35 3.16 -46.50
CA ARG A 39 -12.84 2.51 -47.73
C ARG A 39 -14.35 2.29 -47.74
N ALA A 40 -14.93 1.99 -46.58
CA ALA A 40 -16.37 1.73 -46.43
C ALA A 40 -17.20 3.02 -46.33
N ALA A 41 -16.59 4.16 -45.99
CA ALA A 41 -17.29 5.42 -45.78
C ALA A 41 -17.92 5.99 -47.06
N ALA A 42 -18.95 6.84 -46.92
CA ALA A 42 -19.63 7.44 -48.06
C ALA A 42 -18.68 8.28 -48.93
N ASP A 43 -18.74 8.09 -50.25
CA ASP A 43 -17.94 8.88 -51.18
C ASP A 43 -18.63 10.22 -51.47
N ARG A 44 -18.04 11.32 -50.99
CA ARG A 44 -18.61 12.68 -51.06
C ARG A 44 -17.56 13.64 -51.61
N ASP A 45 -18.02 14.78 -52.14
CA ASP A 45 -17.11 15.83 -52.63
C ASP A 45 -16.74 16.81 -51.52
N ILE A 46 -15.55 17.40 -51.66
CA ILE A 46 -14.95 18.35 -50.73
C ILE A 46 -14.51 19.59 -51.51
N GLU A 47 -14.83 20.77 -50.97
CA GLU A 47 -14.41 22.05 -51.50
C GLU A 47 -13.01 22.37 -50.94
N ILE A 48 -12.02 22.49 -51.82
CA ILE A 48 -10.64 22.85 -51.48
C ILE A 48 -10.27 24.10 -52.28
N GLU A 49 -9.71 25.08 -51.60
CA GLU A 49 -9.26 26.34 -52.17
C GLU A 49 -7.88 26.74 -51.62
N THR A 50 -7.21 27.66 -52.27
CA THR A 50 -5.92 28.21 -51.83
C THR A 50 -6.18 29.52 -51.07
N ALA A 51 -5.69 29.64 -49.84
CA ALA A 51 -5.84 30.83 -49.00
C ALA A 51 -4.83 31.94 -49.38
N GLU A 52 -4.94 33.11 -48.73
CA GLU A 52 -4.10 34.29 -49.02
C GLU A 52 -2.59 34.05 -48.77
N ASP A 53 -2.25 33.11 -47.89
CA ASP A 53 -0.88 32.71 -47.58
C ASP A 53 -0.37 31.55 -48.45
N GLY A 54 -1.11 31.17 -49.50
CA GLY A 54 -0.74 30.12 -50.44
C GLY A 54 -1.05 28.70 -49.98
N ARG A 55 -1.50 28.48 -48.73
CA ARG A 55 -1.83 27.14 -48.22
C ARG A 55 -3.25 26.71 -48.57
N LEU A 56 -3.46 25.39 -48.63
CA LEU A 56 -4.79 24.83 -48.86
C LEU A 56 -5.70 25.04 -47.64
N THR A 57 -6.92 25.49 -47.91
CA THR A 57 -8.04 25.49 -46.98
C THR A 57 -9.24 24.83 -47.65
N GLY A 58 -10.33 24.62 -46.92
CA GLY A 58 -11.48 23.92 -47.49
C GLY A 58 -12.72 23.98 -46.63
N THR A 59 -13.81 23.51 -47.21
CA THR A 59 -15.12 23.45 -46.57
C THR A 59 -15.69 22.04 -46.68
N TRP A 60 -16.22 21.54 -45.57
CA TRP A 60 -16.92 20.26 -45.45
C TRP A 60 -18.21 20.47 -44.67
N ASP A 61 -19.36 20.16 -45.28
CA ASP A 61 -20.69 20.38 -44.69
C ASP A 61 -20.91 21.81 -44.16
N GLY A 62 -20.48 22.80 -44.95
CA GLY A 62 -20.60 24.22 -44.60
C GLY A 62 -19.66 24.68 -43.48
N ARG A 63 -18.74 23.82 -43.01
CA ARG A 63 -17.75 24.13 -41.96
C ARG A 63 -16.35 24.22 -42.55
N ARG A 64 -15.57 25.18 -42.08
CA ARG A 64 -14.17 25.34 -42.48
C ARG A 64 -13.30 24.22 -41.91
N LEU A 65 -12.34 23.75 -42.71
CA LEU A 65 -11.37 22.71 -42.34
C LEU A 65 -10.02 23.26 -41.87
N ALA A 66 -9.79 24.56 -42.05
CA ALA A 66 -8.67 25.34 -41.53
C ALA A 66 -9.05 26.83 -41.59
N SER A 67 -8.18 27.73 -41.14
CA SER A 67 -8.31 29.18 -41.32
C SER A 67 -8.64 29.54 -42.77
N ALA A 68 -9.63 30.42 -42.98
CA ALA A 68 -10.05 30.81 -44.32
C ALA A 68 -9.05 31.76 -45.02
N ARG A 69 -8.21 32.47 -44.24
CA ARG A 69 -7.26 33.46 -44.78
C ARG A 69 -5.81 33.05 -44.59
N ARG A 70 -5.46 32.47 -43.44
CA ARG A 70 -4.07 32.14 -43.09
C ARG A 70 -3.87 30.76 -42.43
N PRO A 71 -4.13 29.64 -43.13
CA PRO A 71 -3.84 28.28 -42.65
C PRO A 71 -2.40 28.08 -42.17
N ALA A 72 -1.40 28.64 -42.85
CA ALA A 72 0.01 28.46 -42.50
C ALA A 72 0.32 29.00 -41.10
N ALA A 73 -0.28 30.14 -40.76
CA ALA A 73 -0.12 30.77 -39.45
C ALA A 73 -0.83 29.98 -38.33
N GLU A 74 -1.97 29.35 -38.62
CA GLU A 74 -2.65 28.44 -37.70
C GLU A 74 -1.79 27.21 -37.41
N THR A 75 -1.31 26.54 -38.45
CA THR A 75 -0.40 25.38 -38.34
C THR A 75 0.87 25.74 -37.56
N THR A 76 1.50 26.87 -37.88
CA THR A 76 2.72 27.34 -37.19
C THR A 76 2.48 27.52 -35.70
N ARG A 77 1.38 28.21 -35.33
CA ARG A 77 1.04 28.45 -33.92
C ARG A 77 0.81 27.15 -33.16
N LEU A 78 0.04 26.21 -33.74
CA LEU A 78 -0.23 24.91 -33.12
C LEU A 78 1.05 24.10 -32.86
N VAL A 79 2.00 24.16 -33.78
CA VAL A 79 3.26 23.41 -33.67
C VAL A 79 4.25 24.08 -32.71
N GLU A 80 4.35 25.41 -32.71
CA GLU A 80 5.27 26.16 -31.84
C GLU A 80 4.85 26.21 -30.37
N GLU A 81 3.56 26.05 -30.06
CA GLU A 81 3.07 25.93 -28.68
C GLU A 81 3.48 24.61 -27.98
N VAL A 82 4.01 23.64 -28.73
CA VAL A 82 4.42 22.34 -28.20
C VAL A 82 5.93 22.21 -28.18
N ASP A 83 6.50 22.06 -26.99
CA ASP A 83 7.90 21.69 -26.84
C ASP A 83 8.12 20.21 -27.18
N LEU A 84 8.59 19.95 -28.40
CA LEU A 84 8.87 18.59 -28.88
C LEU A 84 10.10 17.96 -28.22
N SER A 85 10.95 18.72 -27.52
CA SER A 85 12.07 18.13 -26.77
C SER A 85 11.58 17.38 -25.52
N GLU A 86 10.50 17.86 -24.90
CA GLU A 86 9.86 17.25 -23.73
C GLU A 86 8.65 16.36 -24.09
N HIS A 87 8.08 16.47 -25.30
CA HIS A 87 6.90 15.67 -25.71
C HIS A 87 7.18 14.78 -26.91
N ALA A 88 7.25 13.46 -26.68
CA ALA A 88 7.55 12.47 -27.69
C ALA A 88 6.36 11.73 -28.30
N CYS A 89 5.20 11.79 -27.65
CA CYS A 89 3.92 11.33 -28.18
C CYS A 89 2.99 12.53 -28.40
N ILE A 90 2.61 12.80 -29.65
CA ILE A 90 1.72 13.91 -30.00
C ILE A 90 0.37 13.34 -30.46
N ALA A 91 -0.68 13.62 -29.70
CA ALA A 91 -2.04 13.19 -30.01
C ALA A 91 -2.84 14.35 -30.58
N ILE A 92 -3.29 14.25 -31.83
CA ILE A 92 -3.96 15.31 -32.57
C ILE A 92 -5.46 14.98 -32.68
N ILE A 93 -6.31 15.91 -32.27
CA ILE A 93 -7.76 15.80 -32.41
C ILE A 93 -8.19 16.54 -33.66
N GLY A 94 -8.47 15.77 -34.71
CA GLY A 94 -8.91 16.22 -36.03
C GLY A 94 -7.83 16.22 -37.08
N PHE A 95 -8.16 15.62 -38.23
CA PHE A 95 -7.26 15.54 -39.39
C PHE A 95 -7.42 16.76 -40.30
N GLY A 96 -8.64 17.26 -40.49
CA GLY A 96 -8.89 18.39 -41.40
C GLY A 96 -8.41 18.08 -42.83
N LEU A 97 -7.49 18.90 -43.36
CA LEU A 97 -6.78 18.64 -44.62
C LEU A 97 -5.39 17.98 -44.42
N GLY A 98 -4.93 17.81 -43.18
CA GLY A 98 -3.69 17.10 -42.83
C GLY A 98 -2.44 17.98 -42.69
N ASP A 99 -2.50 19.30 -42.94
CA ASP A 99 -1.32 20.18 -42.91
C ASP A 99 -0.61 20.23 -41.54
N HIS A 100 -1.38 20.39 -40.46
CA HIS A 100 -0.83 20.38 -39.10
C HIS A 100 -0.32 19.00 -38.67
N VAL A 101 -0.96 17.92 -39.12
CA VAL A 101 -0.48 16.55 -38.89
C VAL A 101 0.87 16.33 -39.56
N ALA A 102 0.97 16.71 -40.85
CA ALA A 102 2.22 16.63 -41.60
C ALA A 102 3.33 17.48 -40.98
N ALA A 103 3.00 18.67 -40.46
CA ALA A 103 3.95 19.53 -39.77
C ALA A 103 4.52 18.87 -38.49
N PHE A 104 3.70 18.21 -37.67
CA PHE A 104 4.17 17.46 -36.51
C PHE A 104 5.01 16.24 -36.90
N VAL A 105 4.58 15.44 -37.89
CA VAL A 105 5.34 14.28 -38.39
C VAL A 105 6.74 14.70 -38.84
N ARG A 106 6.84 15.77 -39.65
CA ARG A 106 8.12 16.29 -40.14
C ARG A 106 8.99 16.86 -39.02
N ARG A 107 8.43 17.65 -38.10
CA ARG A 107 9.20 18.30 -37.02
C ARG A 107 9.68 17.33 -35.94
N LEU A 108 8.98 16.21 -35.75
CA LEU A 108 9.45 15.11 -34.90
C LEU A 108 10.63 14.35 -35.50
N ARG A 109 10.92 14.49 -36.80
CA ARG A 109 12.08 13.88 -37.49
C ARG A 109 12.24 12.38 -37.21
N GLY A 110 11.12 11.67 -37.12
CA GLY A 110 11.09 10.25 -36.80
C GLY A 110 11.59 9.88 -35.40
N THR A 111 11.58 10.81 -34.45
CA THR A 111 12.00 10.54 -33.05
C THR A 111 10.81 10.36 -32.10
N GLY A 112 9.58 10.55 -32.57
CA GLY A 112 8.34 10.47 -31.79
C GLY A 112 7.21 9.77 -32.53
N VAL A 113 6.07 9.61 -31.85
CA VAL A 113 4.84 9.01 -32.39
C VAL A 113 3.75 10.07 -32.52
N VAL A 114 2.98 10.01 -33.60
CA VAL A 114 1.82 10.88 -33.84
C VAL A 114 0.56 10.04 -33.86
N VAL A 115 -0.37 10.33 -32.97
CA VAL A 115 -1.69 9.70 -32.92
C VAL A 115 -2.73 10.70 -33.39
N VAL A 116 -3.62 10.34 -34.30
CA VAL A 116 -4.66 11.23 -34.82
C VAL A 116 -6.03 10.61 -34.61
N LEU A 117 -6.94 11.35 -33.99
CA LEU A 117 -8.37 11.01 -33.96
C LEU A 117 -9.12 11.82 -35.01
N GLU A 118 -9.81 11.13 -35.92
CA GLU A 118 -10.70 11.73 -36.90
C GLU A 118 -11.96 10.88 -37.08
N THR A 119 -13.05 11.29 -36.44
CA THR A 119 -14.31 10.52 -36.38
C THR A 119 -15.10 10.51 -37.70
N ASP A 120 -14.79 11.41 -38.64
CA ASP A 120 -15.46 11.48 -39.94
C ASP A 120 -14.66 10.75 -41.01
N ALA A 121 -14.91 9.45 -41.14
CA ALA A 121 -14.26 8.62 -42.16
C ALA A 121 -14.60 9.05 -43.61
N ALA A 122 -15.75 9.71 -43.82
CA ALA A 122 -16.13 10.22 -45.15
C ALA A 122 -15.31 11.47 -45.52
N LEU A 123 -15.00 12.33 -44.55
CA LEU A 123 -14.06 13.44 -44.74
C LEU A 123 -12.67 12.91 -45.13
N LEU A 124 -12.12 11.94 -44.39
CA LEU A 124 -10.83 11.33 -44.71
C LEU A 124 -10.81 10.73 -46.12
N ARG A 125 -11.88 10.01 -46.51
CA ARG A 125 -12.03 9.47 -47.86
C ARG A 125 -12.00 10.56 -48.91
N ALA A 126 -12.73 11.66 -48.71
CA ALA A 126 -12.79 12.78 -49.64
C ALA A 126 -11.41 13.47 -49.79
N VAL A 127 -10.72 13.70 -48.67
CA VAL A 127 -9.36 14.28 -48.65
C VAL A 127 -8.36 13.37 -49.35
N PHE A 128 -8.32 12.08 -48.99
CA PHE A 128 -7.37 11.11 -49.57
C PHE A 128 -7.64 10.81 -51.05
N SER A 129 -8.84 11.12 -51.54
CA SER A 129 -9.17 11.00 -52.97
C SER A 129 -8.76 12.22 -53.79
N ARG A 130 -8.40 13.35 -53.14
CA ARG A 130 -8.14 14.65 -53.78
C ARG A 130 -6.69 15.12 -53.63
N LEU A 131 -6.04 14.75 -52.52
CA LEU A 131 -4.67 15.13 -52.20
C LEU A 131 -3.79 13.89 -52.20
N ASP A 132 -2.62 13.94 -52.84
CA ASP A 132 -1.58 12.93 -52.64
C ASP A 132 -0.80 13.29 -51.37
N LEU A 133 -1.00 12.50 -50.32
CA LEU A 133 -0.40 12.66 -49.00
C LEU A 133 0.59 11.53 -48.69
N SER A 134 0.80 10.62 -49.64
CA SER A 134 1.53 9.36 -49.43
C SER A 134 2.95 9.55 -48.90
N ALA A 135 3.63 10.63 -49.30
CA ALA A 135 5.01 10.92 -48.92
C ALA A 135 5.21 11.02 -47.40
N TRP A 136 4.28 11.62 -46.65
CA TRP A 136 4.39 11.76 -45.20
C TRP A 136 3.48 10.80 -44.44
N LEU A 137 2.41 10.27 -45.06
CA LEU A 137 1.60 9.19 -44.48
C LEU A 137 2.36 7.87 -44.34
N ALA A 138 3.44 7.68 -45.11
CA ALA A 138 4.31 6.51 -45.06
C ALA A 138 5.12 6.38 -43.76
N ASP A 139 5.10 7.38 -42.86
CA ASP A 139 5.75 7.24 -41.55
C ASP A 139 5.00 6.24 -40.67
N GLU A 140 5.65 5.11 -40.38
CA GLU A 140 5.08 4.02 -39.57
C GLU A 140 4.70 4.45 -38.14
N ARG A 141 5.19 5.61 -37.68
CA ARG A 141 4.88 6.18 -36.36
C ARG A 141 3.62 7.05 -36.36
N LEU A 142 2.89 7.11 -37.48
CA LEU A 142 1.57 7.72 -37.57
C LEU A 142 0.47 6.69 -37.29
N ILE A 143 -0.33 6.94 -36.26
CA ILE A 143 -1.46 6.09 -35.85
C ILE A 143 -2.74 6.90 -36.03
N LEU A 144 -3.61 6.48 -36.95
CA LEU A 144 -4.90 7.07 -37.25
C LEU A 144 -6.03 6.25 -36.62
N ARG A 145 -6.97 6.92 -35.96
CA ARG A 145 -8.17 6.34 -35.36
C ARG A 145 -9.42 7.08 -35.83
N VAL A 146 -10.44 6.30 -36.16
CA VAL A 146 -11.76 6.81 -36.57
C VAL A 146 -12.85 6.53 -35.54
N ASP A 147 -12.62 5.58 -34.65
CA ASP A 147 -13.49 5.26 -33.53
C ASP A 147 -12.85 5.79 -32.23
N PRO A 148 -13.48 6.75 -31.53
CA PRO A 148 -12.96 7.28 -30.27
C PRO A 148 -13.05 6.27 -29.12
N ASP A 149 -13.83 5.20 -29.27
CA ASP A 149 -14.10 4.20 -28.25
C ASP A 149 -13.27 2.91 -28.45
N ASP A 150 -12.40 2.84 -29.48
CA ASP A 150 -11.45 1.76 -29.73
C ASP A 150 -10.20 1.85 -28.83
N SER A 151 -10.41 1.73 -27.52
CA SER A 151 -9.32 1.77 -26.53
C SER A 151 -8.34 0.59 -26.68
N VAL A 152 -8.85 -0.60 -27.04
CA VAL A 152 -8.05 -1.82 -27.21
C VAL A 152 -7.14 -1.72 -28.43
N GLY A 153 -7.68 -1.29 -29.58
CA GLY A 153 -6.89 -1.09 -30.78
C GLY A 153 -5.89 0.05 -30.62
N LEU A 154 -6.24 1.14 -29.93
CA LEU A 154 -5.29 2.21 -29.60
C LEU A 154 -4.13 1.69 -28.72
N ALA A 155 -4.43 0.96 -27.64
CA ALA A 155 -3.42 0.37 -26.77
C ALA A 155 -2.47 -0.57 -27.55
N ALA A 156 -3.02 -1.44 -28.41
CA ALA A 156 -2.25 -2.36 -29.22
C ALA A 156 -1.26 -1.64 -30.16
N SER A 157 -1.67 -0.53 -30.80
CA SER A 157 -0.77 0.23 -31.67
C SER A 157 0.26 1.08 -30.92
N LEU A 158 0.00 1.45 -29.66
CA LEU A 158 0.93 2.21 -28.83
C LEU A 158 1.86 1.34 -27.98
N ALA A 159 1.68 0.01 -27.96
CA ALA A 159 2.49 -0.91 -27.17
C ALA A 159 4.01 -0.76 -27.42
N GLY A 160 4.42 -0.49 -28.66
CA GLY A 160 5.83 -0.25 -29.03
C GLY A 160 6.35 1.16 -28.72
N ALA A 161 5.49 2.08 -28.27
CA ALA A 161 5.81 3.50 -28.07
C ALA A 161 5.88 3.91 -26.59
N HIS A 162 5.85 2.98 -25.64
CA HIS A 162 5.83 3.28 -24.20
C HIS A 162 6.99 4.17 -23.74
N SER A 163 8.22 3.92 -24.19
CA SER A 163 9.38 4.77 -23.86
C SER A 163 9.22 6.21 -24.38
N LEU A 164 8.54 6.41 -25.51
CA LEU A 164 8.24 7.74 -26.04
C LEU A 164 7.14 8.40 -25.19
N MET A 165 6.10 7.66 -24.81
CA MET A 165 5.06 8.18 -23.93
C MET A 165 5.60 8.57 -22.54
N MET A 166 6.64 7.86 -22.06
CA MET A 166 7.34 8.18 -20.81
C MET A 166 8.08 9.52 -20.88
N ILE A 167 8.69 9.85 -22.03
CA ILE A 167 9.35 11.15 -22.22
C ILE A 167 8.30 12.27 -22.10
N GLY A 168 7.16 12.13 -22.77
CA GLY A 168 6.02 13.04 -22.58
C GLY A 168 4.95 12.88 -23.65
N THR A 169 3.70 13.12 -23.26
CA THR A 169 2.53 13.03 -24.15
C THR A 169 1.77 14.36 -24.17
N ARG A 170 1.48 14.90 -25.36
CA ARG A 170 0.72 16.14 -25.55
C ARG A 170 -0.49 15.93 -26.44
N ILE A 171 -1.66 16.38 -25.98
CA ILE A 171 -2.90 16.41 -26.78
C ILE A 171 -3.07 17.79 -27.43
N VAL A 172 -3.17 17.83 -28.74
CA VAL A 172 -3.32 19.04 -29.56
C VAL A 172 -4.69 19.00 -30.24
N GLU A 173 -5.55 19.96 -29.92
CA GLU A 173 -6.85 20.10 -30.58
C GLU A 173 -6.73 21.00 -31.81
N HIS A 174 -7.11 20.49 -32.98
CA HIS A 174 -7.19 21.31 -34.18
C HIS A 174 -8.45 22.18 -34.14
N PRO A 175 -8.33 23.54 -34.08
CA PRO A 175 -9.47 24.42 -33.84
C PRO A 175 -10.63 24.24 -34.82
N ALA A 176 -10.34 24.07 -36.12
CA ALA A 176 -11.36 23.87 -37.15
C ALA A 176 -12.12 22.53 -37.02
N SER A 177 -11.53 21.52 -36.37
CA SER A 177 -12.14 20.20 -36.18
C SER A 177 -12.94 20.06 -34.89
N ARG A 178 -12.73 20.95 -33.90
CA ARG A 178 -13.31 20.87 -32.54
C ARG A 178 -14.82 20.64 -32.56
N THR A 179 -15.58 21.46 -33.30
CA THR A 179 -17.05 21.38 -33.34
C THR A 179 -17.58 20.12 -34.02
N ARG A 180 -16.79 19.49 -34.90
CA ARG A 180 -17.20 18.27 -35.63
C ARG A 180 -16.92 17.01 -34.81
N ILE A 181 -15.81 16.99 -34.09
CA ILE A 181 -15.42 15.86 -33.25
C ILE A 181 -16.17 15.89 -31.90
N GLY A 182 -16.41 17.09 -31.35
CA GLY A 182 -17.26 17.30 -30.18
C GLY A 182 -16.87 16.43 -28.99
N ASP A 183 -17.86 15.76 -28.38
CA ASP A 183 -17.73 14.97 -27.15
C ASP A 183 -16.76 13.77 -27.27
N ALA A 184 -16.44 13.32 -28.48
CA ALA A 184 -15.44 12.26 -28.71
C ALA A 184 -14.05 12.66 -28.19
N THR A 185 -13.75 13.97 -28.19
CA THR A 185 -12.47 14.55 -27.71
C THR A 185 -12.19 14.18 -26.26
N GLY A 186 -13.18 14.35 -25.37
CA GLY A 186 -13.03 14.06 -23.95
C GLY A 186 -12.86 12.57 -23.68
N ARG A 187 -13.54 11.69 -24.45
CA ARG A 187 -13.42 10.23 -24.30
C ARG A 187 -12.03 9.74 -24.70
N PHE A 188 -11.58 10.12 -25.89
CA PHE A 188 -10.26 9.74 -26.40
C PHE A 188 -9.11 10.31 -25.54
N SER A 189 -9.25 11.56 -25.08
CA SER A 189 -8.25 12.20 -24.21
C SER A 189 -8.07 11.43 -22.89
N ARG A 190 -9.16 10.98 -22.26
CA ARG A 190 -9.09 10.14 -21.05
C ARG A 190 -8.35 8.84 -21.32
N THR A 191 -8.73 8.12 -22.38
CA THR A 191 -8.06 6.88 -22.78
C THR A 191 -6.55 7.07 -22.98
N LEU A 192 -6.13 8.14 -23.67
CA LEU A 192 -4.70 8.42 -23.86
C LEU A 192 -3.97 8.78 -22.57
N VAL A 193 -4.61 9.54 -21.68
CA VAL A 193 -4.03 9.87 -20.36
C VAL A 193 -3.82 8.61 -19.54
N ASP A 194 -4.79 7.68 -19.54
CA ASP A 194 -4.70 6.40 -18.84
C ASP A 194 -3.57 5.52 -19.44
N LEU A 195 -3.47 5.45 -20.76
CA LEU A 195 -2.38 4.73 -21.44
C LEU A 195 -1.01 5.36 -21.15
N ALA A 196 -0.90 6.69 -21.14
CA ALA A 196 0.36 7.38 -20.83
C ALA A 196 0.76 7.22 -19.36
N ALA A 197 -0.19 7.21 -18.42
CA ALA A 197 0.06 6.88 -17.03
C ALA A 197 0.56 5.43 -16.90
N THR A 198 -0.09 4.48 -17.57
CA THR A 198 0.30 3.06 -17.59
C THR A 198 1.70 2.85 -18.18
N ALA A 199 1.99 3.50 -19.31
CA ALA A 199 3.31 3.44 -19.95
C ALA A 199 4.41 4.02 -19.04
N ARG A 200 4.15 5.14 -18.36
CA ARG A 200 5.11 5.71 -17.38
C ARG A 200 5.37 4.76 -16.22
N THR A 201 4.34 4.25 -15.56
CA THR A 201 4.50 3.34 -14.41
C THR A 201 5.25 2.07 -14.79
N SER A 202 4.86 1.43 -15.90
CA SER A 202 5.52 0.21 -16.38
C SER A 202 6.97 0.45 -16.80
N THR A 203 7.26 1.53 -17.52
CA THR A 203 8.63 1.84 -17.97
C THR A 203 9.52 2.24 -16.79
N THR A 204 9.06 3.09 -15.87
CA THR A 204 9.83 3.43 -14.65
C THR A 204 10.19 2.18 -13.86
N THR A 205 9.23 1.27 -13.68
CA THR A 205 9.47 0.00 -12.98
C THR A 205 10.51 -0.86 -13.74
N LEU A 206 10.39 -0.99 -15.06
CA LEU A 206 11.35 -1.72 -15.90
C LEU A 206 12.76 -1.14 -15.78
N LEU A 207 12.90 0.19 -15.84
CA LEU A 207 14.20 0.86 -15.76
C LEU A 207 14.82 0.67 -14.38
N ALA A 208 14.06 0.90 -13.31
CA ALA A 208 14.53 0.80 -11.92
C ALA A 208 14.90 -0.64 -11.52
N GLN A 209 14.24 -1.66 -12.10
CA GLN A 209 14.39 -3.06 -11.71
C GLN A 209 15.17 -3.91 -12.73
N SER A 210 15.70 -3.33 -13.80
CA SER A 210 16.36 -4.08 -14.89
C SER A 210 17.54 -4.93 -14.40
N GLY A 211 18.44 -4.36 -13.59
CA GLY A 211 19.55 -5.10 -12.96
C GLY A 211 19.06 -6.23 -12.06
N THR A 212 18.15 -5.93 -11.12
CA THR A 212 17.53 -6.92 -10.21
C THR A 212 16.83 -8.05 -10.96
N THR A 213 16.16 -7.73 -12.06
CA THR A 213 15.45 -8.72 -12.89
C THR A 213 16.43 -9.71 -13.51
N ILE A 214 17.54 -9.23 -14.07
CA ILE A 214 18.58 -10.10 -14.65
C ILE A 214 19.29 -10.92 -13.57
N GLU A 215 19.56 -10.34 -12.40
CA GLU A 215 20.10 -11.10 -11.26
C GLU A 215 19.14 -12.20 -10.81
N ASN A 216 17.84 -11.93 -10.64
CA ASN A 216 16.83 -12.94 -10.33
C ASN A 216 16.80 -14.05 -11.39
N GLN A 217 16.84 -13.69 -12.68
CA GLN A 217 16.88 -14.67 -13.77
C GLN A 217 18.13 -15.56 -13.69
N LEU A 218 19.32 -14.95 -13.57
CA LEU A 218 20.58 -15.68 -13.50
C LEU A 218 20.69 -16.53 -12.22
N SER A 219 20.17 -16.03 -11.10
CA SER A 219 20.12 -16.77 -9.84
C SER A 219 19.11 -17.93 -9.86
N ASN A 220 18.20 -18.01 -10.84
CA ASN A 220 17.33 -19.17 -11.06
C ASN A 220 17.73 -20.00 -12.30
N LEU A 221 18.91 -19.74 -12.88
CA LEU A 221 19.36 -20.41 -14.11
C LEU A 221 19.50 -21.92 -13.92
N ASP A 222 19.88 -22.40 -12.75
CA ASP A 222 19.96 -23.83 -12.43
C ASP A 222 18.60 -24.52 -12.56
N HIS A 223 17.53 -23.92 -12.04
CA HIS A 223 16.17 -24.43 -12.20
C HIS A 223 15.71 -24.40 -13.67
N TYR A 224 16.12 -23.38 -14.44
CA TYR A 224 15.76 -23.25 -15.84
C TYR A 224 16.53 -24.23 -16.76
N ALA A 225 17.86 -24.25 -16.65
CA ALA A 225 18.74 -24.99 -17.56
C ALA A 225 18.84 -26.48 -17.20
N LEU A 226 18.77 -26.82 -15.89
CA LEU A 226 18.94 -28.18 -15.42
C LEU A 226 17.63 -28.81 -14.92
N GLY A 227 16.66 -28.00 -14.47
CA GLY A 227 15.40 -28.49 -13.88
C GLY A 227 14.36 -28.99 -14.90
N SER A 228 13.10 -29.09 -14.47
CA SER A 228 11.95 -29.39 -15.33
C SER A 228 11.32 -28.11 -15.88
N GLY A 229 10.78 -28.16 -17.09
CA GLY A 229 9.96 -27.10 -17.67
C GLY A 229 8.47 -27.34 -17.49
N ILE A 230 7.66 -26.80 -18.39
CA ILE A 230 6.20 -26.97 -18.39
C ILE A 230 5.69 -27.61 -19.69
N GLU A 231 6.59 -28.02 -20.58
CA GLU A 231 6.26 -28.50 -21.92
C GLU A 231 5.46 -29.81 -21.87
N ASP A 232 5.77 -30.69 -20.93
CA ASP A 232 5.07 -31.95 -20.65
C ASP A 232 3.65 -31.75 -20.09
N LEU A 233 3.33 -30.56 -19.60
CA LEU A 233 2.02 -30.20 -19.06
C LEU A 233 1.06 -29.63 -20.11
N ALA A 234 1.56 -29.35 -21.32
CA ALA A 234 0.77 -28.73 -22.38
C ALA A 234 -0.45 -29.58 -22.75
N GLY A 235 -1.66 -29.05 -22.52
CA GLY A 235 -2.91 -29.71 -22.87
C GLY A 235 -3.31 -30.93 -22.03
N VAL A 236 -2.61 -31.24 -20.92
CA VAL A 236 -2.90 -32.41 -20.06
C VAL A 236 -4.31 -32.37 -19.45
N ALA A 237 -4.84 -31.17 -19.19
CA ALA A 237 -6.17 -30.93 -18.66
C ALA A 237 -7.15 -30.43 -19.74
N ARG A 238 -6.96 -30.84 -21.01
CA ARG A 238 -7.81 -30.40 -22.13
C ARG A 238 -9.30 -30.59 -21.86
N GLY A 239 -10.07 -29.51 -21.95
CA GLY A 239 -11.52 -29.50 -21.75
C GLY A 239 -11.97 -29.77 -20.31
N ARG A 240 -11.04 -29.76 -19.34
CA ARG A 240 -11.35 -29.84 -17.91
C ARG A 240 -11.53 -28.44 -17.32
N LEU A 241 -12.22 -28.37 -16.19
CA LEU A 241 -12.29 -27.16 -15.39
C LEU A 241 -10.89 -26.83 -14.84
N GLY A 242 -10.41 -25.62 -15.11
CA GLY A 242 -9.28 -25.02 -14.40
C GLY A 242 -9.78 -24.00 -13.38
N VAL A 243 -9.33 -24.08 -12.14
CA VAL A 243 -9.65 -23.12 -11.06
C VAL A 243 -8.39 -22.33 -10.75
N VAL A 244 -8.44 -21.02 -11.04
CA VAL A 244 -7.37 -20.07 -10.73
C VAL A 244 -7.70 -19.40 -9.40
N VAL A 245 -6.82 -19.56 -8.42
CA VAL A 245 -7.00 -19.06 -7.05
C VAL A 245 -6.12 -17.84 -6.80
N SER A 246 -6.75 -16.68 -6.57
CA SER A 246 -6.10 -15.39 -6.32
C SER A 246 -6.39 -14.86 -4.92
N ALA A 247 -5.60 -13.89 -4.45
CA ALA A 247 -5.58 -13.44 -3.04
C ALA A 247 -6.52 -12.27 -2.69
N GLY A 248 -7.58 -12.07 -3.46
CA GLY A 248 -8.57 -11.03 -3.18
C GLY A 248 -9.42 -11.35 -1.93
N PRO A 249 -10.01 -10.33 -1.29
CA PRO A 249 -10.78 -10.50 -0.05
C PRO A 249 -11.90 -11.55 -0.12
N SER A 250 -12.51 -11.73 -1.30
CA SER A 250 -13.58 -12.70 -1.50
C SER A 250 -13.17 -14.18 -1.39
N LEU A 251 -11.86 -14.52 -1.48
CA LEU A 251 -11.37 -15.90 -1.56
C LEU A 251 -11.96 -16.82 -0.48
N ARG A 252 -12.15 -16.28 0.74
CA ARG A 252 -12.68 -17.04 1.87
C ARG A 252 -14.07 -17.62 1.61
N ARG A 253 -14.89 -16.99 0.75
CA ARG A 253 -16.22 -17.46 0.33
C ARG A 253 -16.13 -18.80 -0.41
N ASN A 254 -15.04 -19.02 -1.14
CA ASN A 254 -14.87 -20.17 -2.02
C ASN A 254 -14.17 -21.38 -1.36
N LEU A 255 -13.37 -21.18 -0.30
CA LEU A 255 -12.52 -22.22 0.31
C LEU A 255 -13.30 -23.48 0.73
N ARG A 256 -14.46 -23.31 1.38
CA ARG A 256 -15.30 -24.45 1.81
C ARG A 256 -15.78 -25.31 0.63
N VAL A 257 -16.06 -24.68 -0.51
CA VAL A 257 -16.51 -25.38 -1.72
C VAL A 257 -15.34 -26.13 -2.36
N LEU A 258 -14.17 -25.48 -2.44
CA LEU A 258 -12.97 -26.07 -3.03
C LEU A 258 -12.42 -27.24 -2.19
N ALA A 259 -12.60 -27.21 -0.87
CA ALA A 259 -12.24 -28.29 0.06
C ALA A 259 -13.17 -29.51 0.02
N ARG A 260 -14.27 -29.48 -0.75
CA ARG A 260 -15.20 -30.62 -0.83
C ARG A 260 -14.46 -31.88 -1.35
N PRO A 261 -14.68 -33.06 -0.75
CA PRO A 261 -14.01 -34.29 -1.16
C PRO A 261 -14.14 -34.58 -2.67
N GLY A 262 -13.02 -34.97 -3.28
CA GLY A 262 -12.94 -35.33 -4.71
C GLY A 262 -13.01 -34.17 -5.70
N VAL A 263 -13.22 -32.91 -5.28
CA VAL A 263 -13.17 -31.74 -6.19
C VAL A 263 -11.80 -31.64 -6.85
N ARG A 264 -10.73 -31.71 -6.04
CA ARG A 264 -9.34 -31.66 -6.49
C ARG A 264 -9.07 -32.66 -7.62
N ASP A 265 -9.56 -33.90 -7.51
CA ASP A 265 -9.28 -34.93 -8.52
C ASP A 265 -9.84 -34.56 -9.90
N ARG A 266 -10.91 -33.75 -9.96
CA ARG A 266 -11.73 -33.53 -11.15
C ARG A 266 -11.49 -32.20 -11.86
N CYS A 267 -10.67 -31.32 -11.29
CA CYS A 267 -10.32 -30.02 -11.86
C CYS A 267 -8.84 -29.68 -11.63
N ALA A 268 -8.24 -28.88 -12.51
CA ALA A 268 -6.91 -28.33 -12.26
C ALA A 268 -7.02 -27.16 -11.27
N ILE A 269 -6.21 -27.13 -10.22
CA ILE A 269 -6.19 -26.02 -9.25
C ILE A 269 -4.83 -25.34 -9.35
N VAL A 270 -4.82 -24.10 -9.82
CA VAL A 270 -3.63 -23.27 -10.01
C VAL A 270 -3.73 -22.07 -9.07
N ALA A 271 -2.92 -22.06 -8.02
CA ALA A 271 -2.94 -21.05 -6.97
C ALA A 271 -1.84 -20.01 -7.18
N THR A 272 -2.11 -18.74 -6.88
CA THR A 272 -1.02 -17.76 -6.74
C THR A 272 -0.27 -17.99 -5.44
N GLN A 273 1.04 -17.70 -5.40
CA GLN A 273 1.87 -17.91 -4.20
C GLN A 273 1.30 -17.36 -2.89
N THR A 274 0.64 -16.20 -2.95
CA THR A 274 0.01 -15.54 -1.80
C THR A 274 -1.18 -16.31 -1.20
N THR A 275 -1.76 -17.27 -1.93
CA THR A 275 -2.93 -18.05 -1.50
C THR A 275 -2.58 -19.42 -0.92
N LEU A 276 -1.31 -19.83 -1.00
CA LEU A 276 -0.87 -21.16 -0.60
C LEU A 276 -1.23 -21.48 0.86
N ARG A 277 -0.80 -20.65 1.81
CA ARG A 277 -1.07 -20.87 3.24
C ARG A 277 -2.59 -20.87 3.54
N PRO A 278 -3.40 -19.90 3.08
CA PRO A 278 -4.85 -19.97 3.20
C PRO A 278 -5.49 -21.27 2.66
N LEU A 279 -4.97 -21.83 1.57
CA LEU A 279 -5.44 -23.09 1.01
C LEU A 279 -5.04 -24.28 1.90
N LEU A 280 -3.78 -24.36 2.33
CA LEU A 280 -3.29 -25.43 3.20
C LEU A 280 -3.99 -25.42 4.56
N ASP A 281 -4.22 -24.24 5.15
CA ASP A 281 -4.96 -24.07 6.40
C ASP A 281 -6.43 -24.55 6.26
N ALA A 282 -6.99 -24.50 5.05
CA ALA A 282 -8.30 -25.04 4.71
C ALA A 282 -8.29 -26.53 4.29
N GLY A 283 -7.13 -27.19 4.35
CA GLY A 283 -6.95 -28.60 3.95
C GLY A 283 -6.93 -28.81 2.42
N ILE A 284 -6.60 -27.78 1.65
CA ILE A 284 -6.58 -27.81 0.18
C ILE A 284 -5.13 -27.76 -0.30
N ALA A 285 -4.63 -28.86 -0.87
CA ALA A 285 -3.36 -28.87 -1.58
C ALA A 285 -3.61 -28.53 -3.07
N PRO A 286 -3.24 -27.33 -3.58
CA PRO A 286 -3.36 -27.03 -5.00
C PRO A 286 -2.47 -27.97 -5.84
N HIS A 287 -2.74 -28.11 -7.14
CA HIS A 287 -1.85 -28.88 -8.02
C HIS A 287 -0.58 -28.10 -8.31
N PHE A 288 -0.76 -26.80 -8.57
CA PHE A 288 0.32 -25.89 -8.92
C PHE A 288 0.21 -24.60 -8.13
N VAL A 289 1.35 -24.06 -7.72
CA VAL A 289 1.49 -22.71 -7.19
C VAL A 289 2.31 -21.92 -8.19
N THR A 290 1.87 -20.73 -8.58
CA THR A 290 2.65 -19.84 -9.45
C THR A 290 3.34 -18.74 -8.66
N ALA A 291 4.57 -18.39 -9.07
CA ALA A 291 5.34 -17.31 -8.46
C ALA A 291 6.05 -16.43 -9.50
N LEU A 292 6.06 -15.12 -9.23
CA LEU A 292 6.65 -14.07 -10.10
C LEU A 292 7.30 -12.93 -9.30
N ASP A 293 7.04 -12.81 -7.99
CA ASP A 293 7.45 -11.63 -7.20
C ASP A 293 8.98 -11.47 -7.06
N TYR A 294 9.45 -10.24 -7.24
CA TYR A 294 10.88 -9.87 -7.28
C TYR A 294 11.49 -9.57 -5.91
N HIS A 295 10.67 -9.48 -4.85
CA HIS A 295 11.11 -9.03 -3.53
C HIS A 295 11.33 -10.20 -2.55
N VAL A 296 12.41 -10.14 -1.76
CA VAL A 296 12.78 -11.14 -0.74
C VAL A 296 11.67 -11.42 0.28
N ILE A 297 10.76 -10.47 0.54
CA ILE A 297 9.66 -10.63 1.50
C ILE A 297 8.72 -11.78 1.14
N SER A 298 8.71 -12.19 -0.13
CA SER A 298 7.89 -13.28 -0.64
C SER A 298 8.29 -14.64 -0.07
N SER A 299 9.52 -14.80 0.45
CA SER A 299 9.92 -16.03 1.16
C SER A 299 9.01 -16.32 2.36
N ARG A 300 8.45 -15.28 3.00
CA ARG A 300 7.53 -15.40 4.14
C ARG A 300 6.27 -16.20 3.84
N PHE A 301 5.86 -16.31 2.58
CA PHE A 301 4.71 -17.14 2.20
C PHE A 301 4.99 -18.64 2.39
N TYR A 302 6.26 -19.03 2.47
CA TYR A 302 6.71 -20.43 2.55
C TYR A 302 7.37 -20.79 3.89
N GLU A 303 7.62 -19.80 4.75
CA GLU A 303 8.20 -20.02 6.08
C GLU A 303 7.31 -20.93 6.93
N GLY A 304 7.92 -21.98 7.50
CA GLY A 304 7.25 -22.91 8.42
C GLY A 304 6.24 -23.86 7.78
N LEU A 305 6.26 -24.03 6.44
CA LEU A 305 5.44 -25.06 5.77
C LEU A 305 5.99 -26.46 6.05
N ASP A 306 5.08 -27.42 6.28
CA ASP A 306 5.42 -28.84 6.37
C ASP A 306 5.64 -29.39 4.94
N PRO A 307 6.84 -29.91 4.60
CA PRO A 307 7.08 -30.53 3.30
C PRO A 307 6.06 -31.61 2.93
N ALA A 308 5.50 -32.34 3.90
CA ALA A 308 4.48 -33.37 3.64
C ALA A 308 3.18 -32.76 3.09
N SER A 309 2.83 -31.53 3.48
CA SER A 309 1.65 -30.83 2.96
C SER A 309 1.77 -30.42 1.49
N LEU A 310 2.98 -30.50 0.91
CA LEU A 310 3.31 -30.08 -0.44
C LEU A 310 3.64 -31.25 -1.38
N GLU A 311 3.49 -32.51 -0.92
CA GLU A 311 3.86 -33.70 -1.70
C GLU A 311 3.23 -33.73 -3.10
N ASP A 312 1.98 -33.26 -3.20
CA ASP A 312 1.18 -33.22 -4.44
C ASP A 312 1.05 -31.79 -5.02
N THR A 313 1.90 -30.87 -4.61
CA THR A 313 1.93 -29.47 -5.08
C THR A 313 3.28 -29.16 -5.73
N GLU A 314 3.28 -28.57 -6.93
CA GLU A 314 4.50 -28.11 -7.59
C GLU A 314 4.52 -26.58 -7.75
N LEU A 315 5.71 -25.97 -7.60
CA LEU A 315 5.90 -24.55 -7.84
C LEU A 315 6.25 -24.32 -9.32
N VAL A 316 5.49 -23.44 -9.98
CA VAL A 316 5.72 -23.00 -11.36
C VAL A 316 6.20 -21.55 -11.32
N ILE A 317 7.48 -21.34 -11.60
CA ILE A 317 8.11 -20.03 -11.52
C ILE A 317 8.24 -19.37 -12.89
N ASP A 318 8.04 -18.05 -12.91
CA ASP A 318 8.72 -17.20 -13.86
C ASP A 318 10.17 -17.00 -13.40
N SER A 319 11.14 -17.08 -14.32
CA SER A 319 12.57 -16.92 -14.00
C SER A 319 12.91 -15.60 -13.28
N ARG A 320 12.07 -14.58 -13.40
CA ARG A 320 12.25 -13.26 -12.77
C ARG A 320 11.93 -13.23 -11.26
N VAL A 321 11.39 -14.33 -10.72
CA VAL A 321 11.08 -14.45 -9.29
C VAL A 321 12.34 -14.29 -8.44
N ASN A 322 12.22 -13.72 -7.25
CA ASN A 322 13.34 -13.65 -6.31
C ASN A 322 13.79 -15.06 -5.89
N ARG A 323 15.09 -15.32 -5.88
CA ARG A 323 15.65 -16.64 -5.48
C ARG A 323 15.27 -17.06 -4.06
N ALA A 324 15.00 -16.13 -3.15
CA ALA A 324 14.52 -16.49 -1.81
C ALA A 324 13.21 -17.29 -1.83
N VAL A 325 12.41 -17.18 -2.90
CA VAL A 325 11.21 -18.01 -3.12
C VAL A 325 11.60 -19.46 -3.41
N THR A 326 12.54 -19.68 -4.34
CA THR A 326 12.96 -21.03 -4.73
C THR A 326 13.76 -21.73 -3.63
N GLU A 327 14.50 -20.97 -2.82
CA GLU A 327 15.19 -21.48 -1.63
C GLU A 327 14.25 -21.80 -0.47
N ALA A 328 13.18 -21.02 -0.29
CA ALA A 328 12.19 -21.27 0.75
C ALA A 328 11.18 -22.39 0.39
N TRP A 329 11.06 -22.73 -0.90
CA TRP A 329 10.16 -23.78 -1.37
C TRP A 329 10.77 -25.18 -1.13
N PRO A 330 10.13 -26.05 -0.32
CA PRO A 330 10.68 -27.37 -0.02
C PRO A 330 10.32 -28.45 -1.05
N GLY A 331 9.49 -28.12 -2.05
CA GLY A 331 8.93 -29.06 -3.01
C GLY A 331 9.60 -29.02 -4.39
N ARG A 332 8.91 -29.55 -5.40
CA ARG A 332 9.39 -29.55 -6.79
C ARG A 332 9.15 -28.21 -7.47
N ILE A 333 10.06 -27.82 -8.36
CA ILE A 333 10.03 -26.55 -9.09
C ILE A 333 10.05 -26.82 -10.60
N ARG A 334 9.21 -26.09 -11.33
CA ARG A 334 9.17 -26.00 -12.79
C ARG A 334 9.39 -24.55 -13.19
N CYS A 335 10.20 -24.31 -14.21
CA CYS A 335 10.43 -22.96 -14.73
C CYS A 335 9.80 -22.80 -16.11
N ILE A 336 9.04 -21.73 -16.33
CA ILE A 336 8.48 -21.40 -17.64
C ILE A 336 9.58 -20.89 -18.60
N PRO A 337 9.38 -20.97 -19.93
CA PRO A 337 10.33 -20.46 -20.93
C PRO A 337 10.71 -18.98 -20.73
N SER A 338 11.99 -18.64 -20.93
CA SER A 338 12.52 -17.29 -20.68
C SER A 338 13.46 -16.83 -21.80
N ILE A 339 13.13 -15.70 -22.44
CA ILE A 339 13.87 -15.16 -23.58
C ILE A 339 15.30 -14.79 -23.18
N GLN A 340 15.44 -14.09 -22.06
CA GLN A 340 16.75 -13.62 -21.60
C GLN A 340 17.65 -14.79 -21.23
N LEU A 341 17.10 -15.80 -20.53
CA LEU A 341 17.88 -16.99 -20.19
C LEU A 341 18.25 -17.83 -21.43
N ASP A 342 17.35 -17.93 -22.42
CA ASP A 342 17.68 -18.53 -23.72
C ASP A 342 18.84 -17.78 -24.41
N GLU A 343 18.91 -16.45 -24.34
CA GLU A 343 20.04 -15.69 -24.91
C GLU A 343 21.36 -15.95 -24.17
N PHE A 344 21.34 -16.06 -22.83
CA PHE A 344 22.52 -16.46 -22.05
C PHE A 344 23.00 -17.88 -22.43
N LEU A 345 22.06 -18.82 -22.57
CA LEU A 345 22.35 -20.22 -22.90
C LEU A 345 22.70 -20.44 -24.39
N GLY A 346 22.26 -19.55 -25.29
CA GLY A 346 22.53 -19.62 -26.71
C GLY A 346 22.09 -20.97 -27.31
N PRO A 347 22.99 -21.79 -27.90
CA PRO A 347 22.64 -23.11 -28.43
C PRO A 347 22.06 -24.10 -27.41
N LEU A 348 22.24 -23.84 -26.11
CA LEU A 348 21.72 -24.67 -25.02
C LEU A 348 20.33 -24.22 -24.54
N ALA A 349 19.71 -23.26 -25.21
CA ALA A 349 18.37 -22.79 -24.89
C ALA A 349 17.36 -23.95 -24.87
N ARG A 350 16.48 -23.98 -23.86
CA ARG A 350 15.45 -25.02 -23.71
C ARG A 350 14.42 -24.96 -24.85
N GLY A 351 14.10 -23.75 -25.32
CA GLY A 351 13.02 -23.53 -26.29
C GLY A 351 11.63 -23.75 -25.68
N GLY A 352 10.63 -23.99 -26.53
CA GLY A 352 9.23 -24.25 -26.12
C GLY A 352 8.26 -23.11 -26.45
N ASP A 353 6.96 -23.44 -26.42
CA ASP A 353 5.89 -22.47 -26.62
C ASP A 353 5.83 -21.52 -25.43
N ARG A 354 6.00 -20.23 -25.71
CA ARG A 354 6.07 -19.21 -24.68
C ARG A 354 4.69 -18.93 -24.11
N LEU A 355 4.60 -18.91 -22.79
CA LEU A 355 3.47 -18.29 -22.13
C LEU A 355 3.48 -16.79 -22.44
N GLN A 356 2.29 -16.22 -22.59
CA GLN A 356 2.15 -14.77 -22.76
C GLN A 356 2.72 -14.03 -21.55
N ALA A 357 3.38 -12.90 -21.79
CA ALA A 357 3.99 -12.10 -20.74
C ALA A 357 2.94 -11.69 -19.70
N SER A 358 3.23 -12.00 -18.43
CA SER A 358 2.35 -11.74 -17.30
C SER A 358 2.84 -10.53 -16.49
N THR A 359 1.90 -9.68 -16.08
CA THR A 359 2.16 -8.49 -15.24
C THR A 359 1.87 -8.74 -13.75
N THR A 360 1.19 -9.85 -13.43
CA THR A 360 0.92 -10.32 -12.06
C THR A 360 1.04 -11.83 -11.96
N VAL A 361 1.18 -12.33 -10.74
CA VAL A 361 1.13 -13.77 -10.44
C VAL A 361 -0.21 -14.39 -10.88
N ALA A 362 -1.32 -13.63 -10.78
CA ALA A 362 -2.64 -14.08 -11.20
C ALA A 362 -2.76 -14.22 -12.73
N HIS A 363 -2.16 -13.32 -13.51
CA HIS A 363 -2.06 -13.49 -14.97
C HIS A 363 -1.26 -14.73 -15.34
N LEU A 364 -0.17 -14.99 -14.61
CA LEU A 364 0.64 -16.19 -14.80
C LEU A 364 -0.17 -17.45 -14.50
N ALA A 365 -0.92 -17.47 -13.38
CA ALA A 365 -1.81 -18.59 -13.04
C ALA A 365 -2.88 -18.84 -14.12
N TYR A 366 -3.52 -17.79 -14.62
CA TYR A 366 -4.51 -17.90 -15.70
C TYR A 366 -3.91 -18.42 -17.00
N THR A 367 -2.77 -17.85 -17.42
CA THR A 367 -2.09 -18.26 -18.66
C THR A 367 -1.59 -19.69 -18.56
N PHE A 368 -1.11 -20.09 -17.40
CA PHE A 368 -0.71 -21.46 -17.13
C PHE A 368 -1.91 -22.43 -17.15
N ALA A 369 -3.06 -22.06 -16.57
CA ALA A 369 -4.28 -22.88 -16.68
C ALA A 369 -4.72 -23.08 -18.15
N ARG A 370 -4.55 -22.07 -19.01
CA ARG A 370 -4.77 -22.19 -20.45
C ARG A 370 -3.73 -23.08 -21.14
N HIS A 371 -2.47 -23.03 -20.72
CA HIS A 371 -1.42 -23.94 -21.20
C HIS A 371 -1.75 -25.41 -20.88
N LEU A 372 -2.33 -25.68 -19.72
CA LEU A 372 -2.85 -27.02 -19.37
C LEU A 372 -4.02 -27.46 -20.27
N GLY A 373 -4.63 -26.56 -21.05
CA GLY A 373 -5.76 -26.83 -21.94
C GLY A 373 -7.14 -26.69 -21.29
N CYS A 374 -7.23 -26.09 -20.10
CA CYS A 374 -8.48 -25.98 -19.36
C CYS A 374 -9.53 -25.16 -20.12
N ASP A 375 -10.75 -25.69 -20.20
CA ASP A 375 -11.95 -25.00 -20.70
C ASP A 375 -13.21 -25.61 -20.05
N PRO A 376 -13.97 -24.85 -19.24
CA PRO A 376 -13.75 -23.45 -18.88
C PRO A 376 -12.59 -23.24 -17.87
N VAL A 377 -12.13 -21.99 -17.75
CA VAL A 377 -11.31 -21.53 -16.61
C VAL A 377 -12.18 -20.69 -15.67
N ALA A 378 -12.25 -21.06 -14.40
CA ALA A 378 -12.93 -20.35 -13.33
C ALA A 378 -11.94 -19.54 -12.50
N LEU A 379 -12.29 -18.29 -12.21
CA LEU A 379 -11.52 -17.37 -11.36
C LEU A 379 -12.15 -17.33 -9.97
N ILE A 380 -11.36 -17.48 -8.91
CA ILE A 380 -11.80 -17.27 -7.53
C ILE A 380 -10.81 -16.37 -6.77
N GLY A 381 -11.31 -15.55 -5.83
CA GLY A 381 -10.47 -14.55 -5.16
C GLY A 381 -9.82 -13.53 -6.13
N GLN A 382 -10.33 -13.40 -7.36
CA GLN A 382 -9.83 -12.45 -8.35
C GLN A 382 -10.59 -11.14 -8.26
N ASP A 383 -10.51 -10.47 -7.11
CA ASP A 383 -11.39 -9.36 -6.80
C ASP A 383 -11.13 -8.13 -7.68
N LEU A 384 -9.86 -7.77 -7.87
CA LEU A 384 -9.44 -6.57 -8.61
C LEU A 384 -10.16 -5.29 -8.11
N GLY A 385 -10.42 -5.26 -6.81
CA GLY A 385 -11.12 -4.20 -6.08
C GLY A 385 -11.18 -4.53 -4.59
N PHE A 386 -11.60 -3.56 -3.80
CA PHE A 386 -11.65 -3.63 -2.34
C PHE A 386 -13.01 -4.16 -1.86
N THR A 387 -13.23 -5.45 -2.09
CA THR A 387 -14.50 -6.11 -1.76
C THR A 387 -14.81 -5.96 -0.27
N ASP A 388 -16.06 -5.58 0.03
CA ASP A 388 -16.57 -5.34 1.39
C ASP A 388 -15.80 -4.27 2.21
N GLY A 389 -15.07 -3.37 1.54
CA GLY A 389 -14.26 -2.35 2.20
C GLY A 389 -12.93 -2.88 2.77
N LEU A 390 -12.44 -4.01 2.24
CA LEU A 390 -11.20 -4.65 2.69
C LEU A 390 -10.09 -4.52 1.64
N TYR A 391 -8.89 -4.16 2.09
CA TYR A 391 -7.69 -4.13 1.26
C TYR A 391 -7.08 -5.53 1.16
N TYR A 392 -7.01 -6.25 2.28
CA TYR A 392 -6.42 -7.58 2.36
C TYR A 392 -7.46 -8.66 2.60
N ALA A 393 -7.13 -9.88 2.16
CA ALA A 393 -7.90 -11.04 2.54
C ALA A 393 -7.85 -11.27 4.06
N PRO A 394 -8.97 -11.67 4.69
CA PRO A 394 -9.02 -11.99 6.11
C PRO A 394 -7.99 -13.06 6.53
N GLY A 395 -7.18 -12.78 7.56
CA GLY A 395 -6.19 -13.72 8.09
C GLY A 395 -4.82 -13.68 7.42
N THR A 396 -4.52 -12.61 6.67
CA THR A 396 -3.19 -12.40 6.07
C THR A 396 -2.20 -11.89 7.11
N ALA A 397 -0.90 -12.12 6.88
CA ALA A 397 0.17 -11.79 7.83
C ALA A 397 0.27 -10.29 8.18
N ILE A 398 -0.31 -9.39 7.37
CA ILE A 398 -0.36 -7.96 7.66
C ILE A 398 -1.18 -7.63 8.91
N HIS A 399 -2.21 -8.42 9.22
CA HIS A 399 -3.02 -8.24 10.43
C HIS A 399 -2.19 -8.43 11.71
N GLU A 400 -1.16 -9.30 11.68
CA GLU A 400 -0.19 -9.48 12.77
C GLU A 400 0.74 -8.26 12.93
N VAL A 401 1.00 -7.52 11.85
CA VAL A 401 1.81 -6.29 11.90
C VAL A 401 1.05 -5.16 12.58
N TRP A 402 -0.28 -5.12 12.43
CA TRP A 402 -1.15 -4.11 13.04
C TRP A 402 -1.49 -4.37 14.49
N LEU A 403 -1.18 -5.55 15.06
CA LEU A 403 -1.42 -5.88 16.46
C LEU A 403 -1.09 -4.76 17.48
N PRO A 404 0.05 -4.04 17.35
CA PRO A 404 0.42 -2.95 18.27
C PRO A 404 -0.39 -1.66 18.07
N GLU A 405 -1.32 -1.63 17.13
CA GLU A 405 -2.21 -0.50 16.85
C GLU A 405 -3.67 -0.84 17.15
N LEU A 406 -4.02 -2.14 17.24
CA LEU A 406 -5.38 -2.61 17.49
C LEU A 406 -5.86 -2.31 18.92
N ASN A 407 -7.07 -1.77 19.02
CA ASN A 407 -7.81 -1.56 20.28
C ASN A 407 -9.30 -1.26 19.98
N SER A 408 -10.11 -0.97 21.01
CA SER A 408 -11.56 -0.69 20.86
C SER A 408 -11.90 0.49 19.92
N PHE A 409 -10.95 1.39 19.66
CA PHE A 409 -11.10 2.60 18.85
C PHE A 409 -10.27 2.59 17.57
N ASN A 410 -9.53 1.51 17.31
CA ASN A 410 -8.75 1.31 16.11
C ASN A 410 -8.79 -0.17 15.74
N THR A 411 -9.87 -0.54 15.06
CA THR A 411 -10.20 -1.92 14.73
C THR A 411 -9.49 -2.39 13.45
N VAL A 412 -9.55 -3.68 13.15
CA VAL A 412 -9.00 -4.22 11.88
C VAL A 412 -9.72 -3.59 10.70
N GLU A 413 -11.04 -3.44 10.78
CA GLU A 413 -11.91 -2.84 9.78
C GLU A 413 -11.55 -1.37 9.54
N THR A 414 -11.25 -0.63 10.61
CA THR A 414 -10.79 0.76 10.52
C THR A 414 -9.47 0.85 9.78
N LEU A 415 -8.51 -0.02 10.10
CA LEU A 415 -7.19 -0.05 9.45
C LEU A 415 -7.25 -0.52 7.99
N GLU A 416 -8.08 -1.52 7.68
CA GLU A 416 -8.38 -1.96 6.31
C GLU A 416 -8.95 -0.82 5.47
N TRP A 417 -9.93 -0.09 6.01
CA TRP A 417 -10.53 1.04 5.32
C TRP A 417 -9.54 2.21 5.16
N GLU A 418 -8.81 2.57 6.22
CA GLU A 418 -7.76 3.59 6.15
C GLU A 418 -6.72 3.25 5.08
N ARG A 419 -6.34 1.98 4.95
CA ARG A 419 -5.40 1.53 3.91
C ARG A 419 -5.93 1.83 2.51
N ILE A 420 -7.24 1.69 2.28
CA ILE A 420 -7.88 2.03 1.01
C ILE A 420 -7.88 3.55 0.79
N VAL A 421 -8.47 4.32 1.73
CA VAL A 421 -8.72 5.75 1.54
C VAL A 421 -7.47 6.63 1.61
N ARG A 422 -6.35 6.12 2.12
CA ARG A 422 -5.02 6.76 2.00
C ARG A 422 -4.58 6.95 0.56
N HIS A 423 -5.06 6.12 -0.37
CA HIS A 423 -4.78 6.22 -1.80
C HIS A 423 -5.94 6.84 -2.59
N ARG A 424 -6.87 7.57 -1.95
CA ARG A 424 -8.11 8.10 -2.54
C ARG A 424 -7.94 8.78 -3.90
N ASN A 425 -6.88 9.57 -4.09
CA ASN A 425 -6.62 10.27 -5.35
C ASN A 425 -6.34 9.33 -6.54
N HIS A 426 -6.09 8.04 -6.27
CA HIS A 426 -5.84 6.99 -7.25
C HIS A 426 -6.94 5.91 -7.25
N LEU A 427 -8.01 6.12 -6.48
CA LEU A 427 -9.15 5.21 -6.45
C LEU A 427 -10.12 5.54 -7.58
N SER A 428 -10.73 4.49 -8.11
CA SER A 428 -11.78 4.51 -9.10
C SER A 428 -12.95 3.69 -8.60
N GLU A 429 -14.15 4.24 -8.75
CA GLU A 429 -15.39 3.56 -8.40
C GLU A 429 -15.82 2.61 -9.53
N ARG A 430 -16.29 1.42 -9.17
CA ARG A 430 -16.80 0.37 -10.05
C ARG A 430 -18.00 -0.32 -9.40
N HIS A 431 -18.59 -1.25 -10.13
CA HIS A 431 -19.58 -2.17 -9.58
C HIS A 431 -18.98 -3.56 -9.41
N ASP A 432 -19.33 -4.20 -8.30
CA ASP A 432 -18.98 -5.59 -8.06
C ASP A 432 -19.85 -6.54 -8.89
N VAL A 433 -19.59 -7.85 -8.79
CA VAL A 433 -20.39 -8.89 -9.46
C VAL A 433 -21.88 -8.92 -9.05
N ASN A 434 -22.24 -8.34 -7.90
CA ASN A 434 -23.60 -8.23 -7.39
C ASN A 434 -24.25 -6.87 -7.68
N GLY A 435 -23.54 -5.96 -8.37
CA GLY A 435 -24.01 -4.61 -8.70
C GLY A 435 -23.77 -3.55 -7.62
N ARG A 436 -23.12 -3.89 -6.50
CA ARG A 436 -22.80 -2.96 -5.39
C ARG A 436 -21.62 -2.07 -5.73
N ARG A 437 -21.52 -0.93 -5.05
CA ARG A 437 -20.43 0.02 -5.25
C ARG A 437 -19.14 -0.52 -4.63
N ILE A 438 -18.05 -0.48 -5.38
CA ILE A 438 -16.73 -0.95 -4.94
C ILE A 438 -15.63 -0.01 -5.45
N PHE A 439 -14.58 0.19 -4.65
CA PHE A 439 -13.38 0.90 -5.09
C PHE A 439 -12.32 -0.05 -5.63
N THR A 440 -11.56 0.42 -6.61
CA THR A 440 -10.33 -0.21 -7.12
C THR A 440 -9.28 0.88 -7.31
N ASP A 441 -8.00 0.54 -7.23
CA ASP A 441 -6.92 1.47 -7.57
C ASP A 441 -6.50 1.35 -9.05
N ALA A 442 -5.63 2.26 -9.48
CA ALA A 442 -5.07 2.28 -10.84
C ALA A 442 -4.29 1.00 -11.20
N GLN A 443 -3.61 0.38 -10.23
CA GLN A 443 -2.83 -0.83 -10.46
C GLN A 443 -3.73 -2.03 -10.77
N MET A 444 -4.76 -2.26 -9.96
CA MET A 444 -5.77 -3.30 -10.19
C MET A 444 -6.60 -3.04 -11.43
N LEU A 445 -6.86 -1.77 -11.79
CA LEU A 445 -7.48 -1.43 -13.07
C LEU A 445 -6.62 -1.84 -14.26
N ASN A 446 -5.32 -1.60 -14.20
CA ASN A 446 -4.40 -2.05 -15.25
C ASN A 446 -4.39 -3.59 -15.35
N TYR A 447 -4.48 -4.28 -14.21
CA TYR A 447 -4.60 -5.74 -14.19
C TYR A 447 -5.92 -6.23 -14.78
N LEU A 448 -7.03 -5.58 -14.45
CA LEU A 448 -8.35 -5.85 -15.02
C LEU A 448 -8.35 -5.67 -16.53
N GLN A 449 -7.86 -4.54 -17.04
CA GLN A 449 -7.77 -4.29 -18.47
C GLN A 449 -6.91 -5.35 -19.18
N SER A 450 -5.77 -5.72 -18.60
CA SER A 450 -4.91 -6.78 -19.14
C SER A 450 -5.62 -8.14 -19.20
N PHE A 451 -6.40 -8.48 -18.17
CA PHE A 451 -7.24 -9.68 -18.18
C PHE A 451 -8.34 -9.61 -19.24
N GLU A 452 -9.04 -8.49 -19.36
CA GLU A 452 -10.16 -8.34 -20.30
C GLU A 452 -9.73 -8.41 -21.77
N VAL A 453 -8.55 -7.88 -22.11
CA VAL A 453 -7.94 -8.07 -23.44
C VAL A 453 -7.77 -9.55 -23.72
N ARG A 454 -7.23 -10.29 -22.75
CA ARG A 454 -7.02 -11.73 -22.89
C ARG A 454 -8.33 -12.52 -22.96
N PHE A 455 -9.32 -12.16 -22.13
CA PHE A 455 -10.63 -12.81 -22.17
C PHE A 455 -11.34 -12.58 -23.51
N ALA A 456 -11.19 -11.39 -24.11
CA ALA A 456 -11.70 -11.10 -25.44
C ALA A 456 -11.03 -11.93 -26.54
N GLU A 457 -9.73 -12.23 -26.42
CA GLU A 457 -9.03 -13.17 -27.31
C GLU A 457 -9.56 -14.59 -27.15
N ASP A 458 -9.64 -15.08 -25.92
CA ASP A 458 -10.11 -16.43 -25.61
C ASP A 458 -11.57 -16.65 -26.07
N VAL A 459 -12.48 -15.69 -25.84
CA VAL A 459 -13.87 -15.75 -26.31
C VAL A 459 -13.95 -15.75 -27.84
N ARG A 460 -13.13 -14.95 -28.54
CA ARG A 460 -13.05 -14.99 -30.01
C ARG A 460 -12.57 -16.35 -30.52
N SER A 461 -11.76 -17.06 -29.75
CA SER A 461 -11.34 -18.44 -30.02
C SER A 461 -12.32 -19.50 -29.51
N GLY A 462 -13.50 -19.12 -29.00
CA GLY A 462 -14.54 -20.04 -28.52
C GLY A 462 -14.30 -20.64 -27.13
N LEU A 463 -13.34 -20.11 -26.37
CA LEU A 463 -13.03 -20.56 -25.01
C LEU A 463 -13.89 -19.82 -23.98
N ARG A 464 -14.18 -20.47 -22.86
CA ARG A 464 -15.05 -19.94 -21.80
C ARG A 464 -14.25 -19.55 -20.56
N ILE A 465 -14.69 -18.45 -19.93
CA ILE A 465 -14.18 -17.94 -18.66
C ILE A 465 -15.36 -17.79 -17.71
N VAL A 466 -15.24 -18.32 -16.50
CA VAL A 466 -16.23 -18.18 -15.44
C VAL A 466 -15.67 -17.29 -14.35
N ASP A 467 -16.35 -16.19 -14.03
CA ASP A 467 -16.05 -15.37 -12.86
C ASP A 467 -16.79 -15.95 -11.64
N ALA A 468 -16.10 -16.83 -10.93
CA ALA A 468 -16.54 -17.46 -9.69
C ALA A 468 -15.97 -16.79 -8.44
N THR A 469 -15.55 -15.53 -8.57
CA THR A 469 -14.98 -14.75 -7.48
C THR A 469 -16.00 -14.54 -6.37
N GLU A 470 -17.30 -14.53 -6.68
CA GLU A 470 -18.38 -14.26 -5.72
C GLU A 470 -18.16 -12.94 -4.96
N GLY A 471 -17.46 -11.99 -5.58
CA GLY A 471 -17.05 -10.67 -5.09
C GLY A 471 -16.22 -9.97 -6.16
N GLY A 472 -15.67 -8.79 -5.84
CA GLY A 472 -14.78 -8.06 -6.74
C GLY A 472 -15.45 -7.39 -7.92
N VAL A 473 -14.66 -6.62 -8.66
CA VAL A 473 -15.10 -5.89 -9.85
C VAL A 473 -15.59 -6.86 -10.92
N ARG A 474 -16.74 -6.51 -11.52
CA ARG A 474 -17.29 -7.25 -12.65
C ARG A 474 -16.34 -7.21 -13.85
N LYS A 475 -15.94 -8.38 -14.34
CA LYS A 475 -15.01 -8.55 -15.45
C LYS A 475 -15.78 -8.68 -16.77
N ARG A 476 -15.32 -8.05 -17.84
CA ARG A 476 -15.90 -8.23 -19.18
C ARG A 476 -15.48 -9.57 -19.77
N ASN A 477 -16.29 -10.10 -20.69
CA ASN A 477 -16.05 -11.37 -21.39
C ASN A 477 -15.97 -12.61 -20.47
N THR A 478 -16.66 -12.58 -19.34
CA THR A 478 -16.79 -13.70 -18.40
C THR A 478 -18.26 -14.03 -18.12
N GLU A 479 -18.53 -15.28 -17.73
CA GLU A 479 -19.82 -15.71 -17.17
C GLU A 479 -19.77 -15.63 -15.64
N VAL A 480 -20.66 -14.86 -15.01
CA VAL A 480 -20.73 -14.77 -13.53
C VAL A 480 -21.55 -15.94 -12.98
N ARG A 481 -20.95 -16.74 -12.10
CA ARG A 481 -21.58 -17.91 -11.47
C ARG A 481 -20.87 -18.25 -10.16
N SER A 482 -21.55 -18.85 -9.17
CA SER A 482 -20.85 -19.29 -7.95
C SER A 482 -19.82 -20.41 -8.22
N LEU A 483 -18.81 -20.58 -7.37
CA LEU A 483 -17.87 -21.70 -7.52
C LEU A 483 -18.60 -23.05 -7.38
N ALA A 484 -19.60 -23.12 -6.51
CA ALA A 484 -20.39 -24.33 -6.28
C ALA A 484 -21.09 -24.80 -7.56
N GLU A 485 -21.87 -23.92 -8.20
CA GLU A 485 -22.56 -24.25 -9.45
C GLU A 485 -21.58 -24.55 -10.59
N THR A 486 -20.43 -23.88 -10.61
CA THR A 486 -19.38 -24.12 -11.61
C THR A 486 -18.78 -25.52 -11.48
N ILE A 487 -18.45 -25.95 -10.27
CA ILE A 487 -17.96 -27.31 -9.98
C ILE A 487 -19.04 -28.34 -10.32
N ASP A 488 -20.28 -28.11 -9.90
CA ASP A 488 -21.37 -29.05 -10.16
C ASP A 488 -21.61 -29.25 -11.66
N THR A 489 -21.42 -28.19 -12.47
CA THR A 489 -21.57 -28.25 -13.93
C THR A 489 -20.38 -28.88 -14.64
N HIS A 490 -19.14 -28.55 -14.25
CA HIS A 490 -17.93 -28.86 -15.04
C HIS A 490 -16.98 -29.87 -14.39
N ALA A 491 -17.17 -30.18 -13.12
CA ALA A 491 -16.40 -31.13 -12.33
C ALA A 491 -17.32 -31.98 -11.42
N GLY A 492 -18.48 -32.38 -11.96
CA GLY A 492 -19.48 -33.24 -11.29
C GLY A 492 -18.97 -34.65 -10.96
N ARG A 493 -19.76 -35.47 -10.25
CA ARG A 493 -19.29 -36.77 -9.70
C ARG A 493 -18.83 -37.78 -10.75
N GLU A 494 -19.28 -37.63 -11.98
CA GLU A 494 -18.94 -38.51 -13.11
C GLU A 494 -17.65 -38.08 -13.83
N THR A 495 -17.10 -36.91 -13.52
CA THR A 495 -15.85 -36.42 -14.11
C THR A 495 -14.68 -37.28 -13.61
N SER A 496 -13.87 -37.81 -14.53
CA SER A 496 -12.71 -38.65 -14.18
C SER A 496 -11.56 -37.84 -13.58
N ALA A 497 -10.64 -38.49 -12.87
CA ALA A 497 -9.49 -37.82 -12.29
C ALA A 497 -8.51 -37.28 -13.36
N ILE A 498 -7.83 -36.17 -13.08
CA ILE A 498 -6.74 -35.63 -13.91
C ILE A 498 -5.41 -36.15 -13.35
N HIS A 499 -4.55 -36.69 -14.22
CA HIS A 499 -3.19 -37.08 -13.83
C HIS A 499 -2.19 -36.09 -14.43
N PHE A 500 -1.49 -35.36 -13.57
CA PHE A 500 -0.39 -34.49 -13.99
C PHE A 500 0.95 -35.24 -13.94
N PRO A 501 1.79 -35.14 -14.98
CA PRO A 501 3.20 -35.51 -14.91
C PRO A 501 3.89 -34.74 -13.78
N ARG A 502 4.71 -35.43 -12.97
CA ARG A 502 5.50 -34.79 -11.91
C ARG A 502 6.85 -34.33 -12.47
N ALA A 503 7.34 -33.20 -11.98
CA ALA A 503 8.67 -32.74 -12.28
C ALA A 503 9.69 -33.79 -11.82
N THR A 504 10.55 -34.19 -12.75
CA THR A 504 11.67 -35.07 -12.47
C THR A 504 12.85 -34.25 -11.97
N PRO A 505 13.58 -34.71 -10.94
CA PRO A 505 14.89 -34.17 -10.64
C PRO A 505 15.75 -34.22 -11.89
N ALA A 506 16.55 -33.18 -12.11
CA ALA A 506 17.47 -33.09 -13.24
C ALA A 506 18.27 -34.40 -13.42
N GLU A 507 18.01 -35.18 -14.48
CA GLU A 507 19.11 -35.93 -15.08
C GLU A 507 20.01 -34.85 -15.66
N ALA A 508 21.26 -34.77 -15.19
CA ALA A 508 22.14 -33.66 -15.48
C ALA A 508 22.11 -33.31 -16.98
N GLY A 509 21.31 -32.29 -17.35
CA GLY A 509 21.58 -31.51 -18.56
C GLY A 509 23.06 -31.16 -18.49
N ASP A 510 23.74 -31.10 -19.64
CA ASP A 510 25.20 -31.05 -19.68
C ASP A 510 25.73 -29.84 -18.90
N ARG A 511 25.94 -30.05 -17.59
CA ARG A 511 26.30 -29.02 -16.61
C ARG A 511 27.62 -28.40 -17.04
N HIS A 512 28.48 -29.22 -17.64
CA HIS A 512 29.72 -28.78 -18.22
C HIS A 512 29.48 -27.84 -19.39
N ALA A 513 28.62 -28.18 -20.35
CA ALA A 513 28.25 -27.29 -21.44
C ALA A 513 27.64 -25.96 -20.97
N VAL A 514 26.77 -25.97 -19.94
CA VAL A 514 26.22 -24.74 -19.35
C VAL A 514 27.34 -23.89 -18.74
N LEU A 515 28.22 -24.48 -17.93
CA LEU A 515 29.35 -23.78 -17.32
C LEU A 515 30.32 -23.20 -18.37
N ASP A 516 30.59 -23.95 -19.44
CA ASP A 516 31.43 -23.53 -20.56
C ASP A 516 30.80 -22.35 -21.30
N ARG A 517 29.49 -22.41 -21.56
CA ARG A 517 28.76 -21.32 -22.20
C ARG A 517 28.81 -20.05 -21.35
N LEU A 518 28.51 -20.14 -20.05
CA LEU A 518 28.60 -18.98 -19.14
C LEU A 518 30.03 -18.44 -19.04
N GLY A 519 31.04 -19.32 -19.10
CA GLY A 519 32.45 -18.95 -19.16
C GLY A 519 32.80 -18.15 -20.42
N LEU A 520 32.29 -18.59 -21.59
CA LEU A 520 32.45 -17.90 -22.86
C LEU A 520 31.79 -16.51 -22.84
N VAL A 521 30.52 -16.42 -22.43
CA VAL A 521 29.81 -15.13 -22.33
C VAL A 521 30.56 -14.17 -21.42
N ARG A 522 31.08 -14.64 -20.28
CA ARG A 522 31.89 -13.79 -19.38
C ARG A 522 33.15 -13.26 -20.08
N SER A 523 33.89 -14.13 -20.79
CA SER A 523 35.09 -13.71 -21.53
C SER A 523 34.76 -12.67 -22.61
N GLU A 524 33.64 -12.82 -23.32
CA GLU A 524 33.18 -11.84 -24.32
C GLU A 524 32.80 -10.51 -23.67
N LEU A 525 32.17 -10.51 -22.49
CA LEU A 525 31.86 -9.30 -21.73
C LEU A 525 33.12 -8.58 -21.22
N ASP A 526 34.14 -9.33 -20.79
CA ASP A 526 35.44 -8.78 -20.38
C ASP A 526 36.10 -8.05 -21.58
N GLU A 527 36.10 -8.68 -22.77
CA GLU A 527 36.61 -8.05 -24.00
C GLU A 527 35.82 -6.79 -24.40
N ILE A 528 34.49 -6.80 -24.23
CA ILE A 528 33.66 -5.61 -24.47
C ILE A 528 34.00 -4.49 -23.45
N ALA A 529 34.21 -4.83 -22.18
CA ALA A 529 34.56 -3.86 -21.15
C ALA A 529 35.93 -3.21 -21.42
N GLU A 530 36.94 -3.99 -21.81
CA GLU A 530 38.26 -3.50 -22.20
C GLU A 530 38.22 -2.61 -23.45
N ALA A 531 37.45 -3.02 -24.47
CA ALA A 531 37.22 -2.20 -25.66
C ALA A 531 36.47 -0.90 -25.33
N SER A 532 35.55 -0.93 -24.38
CA SER A 532 34.82 0.25 -23.91
C SER A 532 35.72 1.21 -23.13
N GLU A 533 36.63 0.70 -22.28
CA GLU A 533 37.64 1.52 -21.60
C GLU A 533 38.55 2.23 -22.61
N SER A 534 39.06 1.48 -23.60
CA SER A 534 39.87 2.03 -24.70
C SER A 534 39.10 3.10 -25.50
N THR A 535 37.79 2.88 -25.69
CA THR A 535 36.90 3.83 -26.38
C THR A 535 36.72 5.11 -25.55
N LEU A 536 36.58 5.02 -24.22
CA LEU A 536 36.45 6.18 -23.34
C LEU A 536 37.69 7.06 -23.40
N GLU A 537 38.89 6.47 -23.32
CA GLU A 537 40.15 7.23 -23.43
C GLU A 537 40.23 8.00 -24.75
N ILE A 538 39.77 7.40 -25.85
CA ILE A 538 39.74 8.05 -27.16
C ILE A 538 38.69 9.17 -27.19
N LEU A 539 37.48 8.93 -26.68
CA LEU A 539 36.39 9.92 -26.67
C LEU A 539 36.70 11.12 -25.76
N GLU A 540 37.30 10.89 -24.59
CA GLU A 540 37.76 11.95 -23.67
C GLU A 540 38.86 12.79 -24.35
N ARG A 541 39.79 12.15 -25.07
CA ARG A 541 40.78 12.89 -25.86
C ARG A 541 40.16 13.69 -27.01
N MET A 542 39.17 13.12 -27.72
CA MET A 542 38.42 13.84 -28.77
C MET A 542 37.70 15.08 -28.23
N PHE A 543 37.25 15.03 -26.96
CA PHE A 543 36.66 16.18 -26.28
C PHE A 543 37.67 17.32 -26.08
N GLU A 544 38.93 17.00 -25.80
CA GLU A 544 40.01 18.00 -25.59
C GLU A 544 40.51 18.64 -26.89
N VAL A 545 40.51 17.89 -28.00
CA VAL A 545 41.09 18.34 -29.29
C VAL A 545 40.05 18.66 -30.36
N GLN A 546 38.81 18.92 -29.95
CA GLN A 546 37.65 19.07 -30.84
C GLN A 546 37.84 20.07 -31.99
N SER A 547 38.65 21.12 -31.79
CA SER A 547 38.96 22.14 -32.80
C SER A 547 40.07 21.78 -33.78
N ASP A 548 40.72 20.61 -33.66
CA ASP A 548 41.78 20.13 -34.54
C ASP A 548 41.28 18.99 -35.46
N PRO A 549 40.97 19.28 -36.74
CA PRO A 549 40.42 18.29 -37.65
C PRO A 549 41.35 17.12 -37.97
N VAL A 550 42.68 17.35 -37.94
CA VAL A 550 43.67 16.32 -38.30
C VAL A 550 43.81 15.32 -37.16
N GLU A 551 43.90 15.80 -35.92
CA GLU A 551 43.97 14.92 -34.77
C GLU A 551 42.62 14.21 -34.51
N MET A 552 41.49 14.87 -34.76
CA MET A 552 40.17 14.25 -34.70
C MET A 552 40.01 13.08 -35.68
N GLU A 553 40.44 13.22 -36.94
CA GLU A 553 40.41 12.13 -37.93
C GLU A 553 41.28 10.95 -37.49
N ARG A 554 42.47 11.23 -36.93
CA ARG A 554 43.35 10.19 -36.38
C ARG A 554 42.71 9.44 -35.21
N LEU A 555 42.02 10.14 -34.31
CA LEU A 555 41.30 9.53 -33.19
C LEU A 555 40.08 8.73 -33.67
N PHE A 556 39.35 9.21 -34.68
CA PHE A 556 38.26 8.47 -35.31
C PHE A 556 38.73 7.12 -35.89
N GLN A 557 39.87 7.09 -36.59
CA GLN A 557 40.44 5.84 -37.10
C GLN A 557 40.82 4.86 -35.98
N ARG A 558 41.28 5.37 -34.83
CA ARG A 558 41.58 4.54 -33.65
C ARG A 558 40.33 3.92 -33.02
N LEU A 559 39.14 4.50 -33.19
CA LEU A 559 37.88 3.93 -32.72
C LEU A 559 37.47 2.66 -33.46
N GLU A 560 37.96 2.41 -34.68
CA GLU A 560 37.50 1.28 -35.49
C GLU A 560 37.88 -0.07 -34.89
N ALA A 561 39.04 -0.19 -34.24
CA ALA A 561 39.44 -1.44 -33.59
C ALA A 561 38.55 -1.80 -32.38
N PRO A 562 38.36 -0.92 -31.37
CA PRO A 562 37.39 -1.16 -30.29
C PRO A 562 35.96 -1.40 -30.80
N ARG A 563 35.51 -0.66 -31.82
CA ARG A 563 34.20 -0.87 -32.46
C ARG A 563 34.08 -2.24 -33.10
N ALA A 564 35.12 -2.73 -33.76
CA ALA A 564 35.14 -4.07 -34.35
C ALA A 564 35.01 -5.16 -33.27
N THR A 565 35.67 -5.00 -32.12
CA THR A 565 35.52 -5.91 -30.97
C THR A 565 34.08 -5.94 -30.46
N VAL A 566 33.46 -4.78 -30.23
CA VAL A 566 32.06 -4.71 -29.77
C VAL A 566 31.09 -5.30 -30.82
N ARG A 567 31.33 -5.07 -32.12
CA ARG A 567 30.53 -5.65 -33.21
C ARG A 567 30.68 -7.17 -33.30
N ARG A 568 31.88 -7.71 -33.10
CA ARG A 568 32.15 -9.15 -33.06
C ARG A 568 31.31 -9.83 -31.98
N HIS A 569 31.19 -9.18 -30.82
CA HIS A 569 30.45 -9.69 -29.67
C HIS A 569 29.03 -9.11 -29.55
N ALA A 570 28.37 -8.84 -30.68
CA ALA A 570 27.05 -8.22 -30.71
C ALA A 570 25.97 -8.99 -29.91
N ALA A 571 26.09 -10.32 -29.78
CA ALA A 571 25.18 -11.12 -28.97
C ALA A 571 25.33 -10.82 -27.47
N SER A 572 26.56 -10.86 -26.94
CA SER A 572 26.84 -10.53 -25.54
C SER A 572 26.61 -9.05 -25.25
N ARG A 573 26.82 -8.16 -26.22
CA ARG A 573 26.42 -6.74 -26.10
C ARG A 573 24.91 -6.56 -25.88
N ARG A 574 24.05 -7.38 -26.50
CA ARG A 574 22.59 -7.31 -26.27
C ARG A 574 22.22 -7.72 -24.84
N LEU A 575 22.91 -8.70 -24.25
CA LEU A 575 22.73 -9.08 -22.84
C LEU A 575 23.02 -7.90 -21.91
N THR A 576 24.06 -7.12 -22.22
CA THR A 576 24.36 -5.88 -21.48
C THR A 576 23.25 -4.82 -21.62
N ASP A 577 22.60 -4.70 -22.79
CA ASP A 577 21.47 -3.78 -22.95
C ASP A 577 20.27 -4.21 -22.09
N TRP A 578 19.98 -5.52 -21.99
CA TRP A 578 18.93 -6.02 -21.09
C TRP A 578 19.20 -5.67 -19.63
N PHE A 579 20.47 -5.76 -19.20
CA PHE A 579 20.89 -5.37 -17.85
C PHE A 579 20.84 -3.84 -17.63
N ASN A 580 21.08 -3.04 -18.68
CA ASN A 580 21.27 -1.60 -18.57
C ASN A 580 20.20 -0.77 -19.31
N GLN A 581 18.94 -1.10 -19.10
CA GLN A 581 17.81 -0.43 -19.78
C GLN A 581 17.75 1.08 -19.51
N LEU A 582 18.16 1.53 -18.31
CA LEU A 582 18.20 2.94 -17.95
C LEU A 582 19.17 3.73 -18.83
N ALA A 583 20.37 3.19 -19.10
CA ALA A 583 21.32 3.81 -20.01
C ALA A 583 20.76 3.90 -21.44
N THR A 584 20.14 2.82 -21.92
CA THR A 584 19.51 2.78 -23.24
C THR A 584 18.41 3.84 -23.37
N PHE A 585 17.61 4.03 -22.33
CA PHE A 585 16.57 5.06 -22.28
C PHE A 585 17.14 6.49 -22.26
N GLN A 586 18.16 6.73 -21.45
CA GLN A 586 18.81 8.05 -21.38
C GLN A 586 19.52 8.40 -22.69
N ARG A 587 20.12 7.42 -23.36
CA ARG A 587 20.67 7.59 -24.71
C ARG A 587 19.58 7.96 -25.71
N LEU A 588 18.43 7.27 -25.69
CA LEU A 588 17.28 7.60 -26.54
C LEU A 588 16.84 9.07 -26.33
N ARG A 589 16.77 9.53 -25.09
CA ARG A 589 16.41 10.91 -24.75
C ARG A 589 17.44 11.92 -25.26
N ALA A 590 18.74 11.63 -25.07
CA ALA A 590 19.83 12.48 -25.57
C ALA A 590 19.86 12.56 -27.10
N ASP A 591 19.75 11.42 -27.79
CA ASP A 591 19.70 11.34 -29.26
C ASP A 591 18.54 12.14 -29.84
N ARG A 592 17.38 12.08 -29.18
CA ARG A 592 16.22 12.90 -29.55
C ARG A 592 16.51 14.39 -29.39
N ARG A 593 17.07 14.81 -28.25
CA ARG A 593 17.39 16.22 -27.98
C ARG A 593 18.38 16.78 -29.02
N ILE A 594 19.41 16.03 -29.38
CA ILE A 594 20.41 16.43 -30.40
C ILE A 594 19.76 16.53 -31.80
N ARG A 595 18.86 15.60 -32.15
CA ARG A 595 18.17 15.61 -33.46
C ARG A 595 17.18 16.78 -33.62
N LEU A 596 16.57 17.23 -32.52
CA LEU A 596 15.58 18.31 -32.51
C LEU A 596 16.20 19.71 -32.34
N ALA A 597 17.46 19.82 -31.93
CA ALA A 597 18.15 21.10 -31.80
C ALA A 597 18.54 21.67 -33.17
N ASP A 598 17.80 22.69 -33.61
CA ASP A 598 17.94 23.35 -34.92
C ASP A 598 18.99 24.48 -34.93
N ASP A 599 19.43 24.92 -33.76
CA ASP A 599 20.28 26.09 -33.51
C ASP A 599 21.73 25.73 -33.14
N LEU A 600 22.06 24.45 -32.95
CA LEU A 600 23.42 24.02 -32.64
C LEU A 600 24.34 24.16 -33.86
N GLY A 601 25.43 24.92 -33.70
CA GLY A 601 26.52 24.94 -34.67
C GLY A 601 27.19 23.56 -34.82
N PRO A 602 27.92 23.30 -35.93
CA PRO A 602 28.55 21.99 -36.16
C PRO A 602 29.44 21.50 -35.01
N LEU A 603 30.17 22.40 -34.36
CA LEU A 603 31.02 22.08 -33.20
C LEU A 603 30.19 21.79 -31.94
N ASP A 604 29.16 22.57 -31.63
CA ASP A 604 28.33 22.33 -30.44
C ASP A 604 27.52 21.02 -30.57
N ARG A 605 27.08 20.70 -31.79
CA ARG A 605 26.44 19.40 -32.08
C ARG A 605 27.41 18.24 -31.88
N GLN A 606 28.62 18.34 -32.43
CA GLN A 606 29.66 17.33 -32.21
C GLN A 606 30.00 17.16 -30.73
N ARG A 607 30.02 18.26 -29.96
CA ARG A 607 30.26 18.23 -28.52
C ARG A 607 29.15 17.47 -27.79
N ALA A 608 27.89 17.78 -28.07
CA ALA A 608 26.75 17.08 -27.47
C ALA A 608 26.73 15.58 -27.83
N GLU A 609 27.13 15.21 -29.05
CA GLU A 609 27.27 13.81 -29.48
C GLU A 609 28.39 13.09 -28.71
N LEU A 610 29.55 13.75 -28.49
CA LEU A 610 30.65 13.21 -27.70
C LEU A 610 30.27 13.06 -26.22
N GLU A 611 29.60 14.06 -25.60
CA GLU A 611 29.15 14.00 -24.20
C GLU A 611 28.19 12.82 -23.99
N ARG A 612 27.22 12.64 -24.90
CA ARG A 612 26.33 11.47 -24.92
C ARG A 612 27.12 10.16 -25.03
N ASP A 613 28.07 10.09 -25.96
CA ASP A 613 28.82 8.85 -26.22
C ASP A 613 29.71 8.46 -25.04
N VAL A 614 30.37 9.42 -24.38
CA VAL A 614 31.17 9.17 -23.17
C VAL A 614 30.30 8.55 -22.08
N VAL A 615 29.14 9.14 -21.79
CA VAL A 615 28.21 8.62 -20.76
C VAL A 615 27.75 7.20 -21.13
N ASN A 616 27.33 6.98 -22.37
CA ASN A 616 26.81 5.69 -22.82
C ASN A 616 27.87 4.58 -22.84
N VAL A 617 29.12 4.88 -23.26
CA VAL A 617 30.21 3.90 -23.25
C VAL A 617 30.63 3.56 -21.82
N ARG A 618 30.66 4.56 -20.91
CA ARG A 618 30.95 4.36 -19.49
C ARG A 618 29.95 3.40 -18.84
N TRP A 619 28.67 3.65 -19.05
CA TRP A 619 27.61 2.77 -18.58
C TRP A 619 27.66 1.37 -19.20
N THR A 620 28.02 1.25 -20.49
CA THR A 620 28.19 -0.06 -21.14
C THR A 620 29.31 -0.86 -20.48
N ARG A 621 30.47 -0.23 -20.23
CA ARG A 621 31.61 -0.84 -19.54
C ARG A 621 31.23 -1.34 -18.15
N ASP A 622 30.62 -0.47 -17.34
CA ASP A 622 30.29 -0.79 -15.95
C ASP A 622 29.23 -1.91 -15.88
N ALA A 623 28.23 -1.87 -16.77
CA ALA A 623 27.25 -2.95 -16.92
C ALA A 623 27.90 -4.29 -17.31
N CYS A 624 28.89 -4.30 -18.22
CA CYS A 624 29.61 -5.54 -18.58
C CYS A 624 30.35 -6.13 -17.37
N ARG A 625 31.02 -5.29 -16.57
CA ARG A 625 31.74 -5.73 -15.35
C ARG A 625 30.78 -6.32 -14.32
N MET A 626 29.68 -5.63 -14.05
CA MET A 626 28.65 -6.09 -13.11
C MET A 626 27.99 -7.40 -13.56
N LEU A 627 27.64 -7.49 -14.84
CA LEU A 627 27.07 -8.72 -15.40
C LEU A 627 28.08 -9.88 -15.38
N GLY A 628 29.36 -9.60 -15.63
CA GLY A 628 30.45 -10.60 -15.50
C GLY A 628 30.60 -11.13 -14.07
N ASP A 629 30.40 -10.26 -13.07
CA ASP A 629 30.36 -10.62 -11.66
C ASP A 629 29.15 -11.51 -11.32
N LEU A 630 27.96 -11.19 -11.82
CA LEU A 630 26.76 -12.02 -11.67
C LEU A 630 26.93 -13.39 -12.35
N LEU A 631 27.55 -13.45 -13.52
CA LEU A 631 27.88 -14.72 -14.19
C LEU A 631 28.86 -15.56 -13.36
N ARG A 632 29.77 -14.92 -12.62
CA ARG A 632 30.66 -15.64 -11.67
C ARG A 632 29.84 -16.28 -10.55
N SER A 633 28.91 -15.54 -9.94
CA SER A 633 27.98 -16.08 -8.93
C SER A 633 27.12 -17.20 -9.50
N THR A 634 26.60 -17.04 -10.73
CA THR A 634 25.77 -18.04 -11.42
C THR A 634 26.55 -19.33 -11.70
N ARG A 635 27.83 -19.23 -12.06
CA ARG A 635 28.68 -20.42 -12.24
C ARG A 635 28.93 -21.15 -10.93
N ARG A 636 29.07 -20.43 -9.81
CA ARG A 636 29.15 -21.05 -8.48
C ARG A 636 27.85 -21.76 -8.15
N LEU A 637 26.71 -21.10 -8.35
CA LEU A 637 25.39 -21.70 -8.19
C LEU A 637 25.27 -23.05 -8.91
N VAL A 638 25.65 -23.11 -10.18
CA VAL A 638 25.60 -24.37 -10.97
C VAL A 638 26.60 -25.43 -10.47
N THR A 639 27.69 -25.02 -9.83
CA THR A 639 28.77 -25.90 -9.35
C THR A 639 28.52 -26.44 -7.94
N ASP A 640 28.30 -25.55 -6.97
CA ASP A 640 28.23 -25.82 -5.54
C ASP A 640 26.92 -25.39 -4.88
N GLY A 641 25.96 -24.84 -5.64
CA GLY A 641 24.65 -24.41 -5.14
C GLY A 641 24.63 -23.02 -4.51
N VAL A 642 25.75 -22.29 -4.48
CA VAL A 642 25.85 -20.99 -3.83
C VAL A 642 25.72 -19.84 -4.82
N PHE A 643 24.74 -18.96 -4.61
CA PHE A 643 24.62 -17.68 -5.31
C PHE A 643 24.88 -16.52 -4.36
N GLU A 644 25.88 -15.69 -4.64
CA GLU A 644 26.16 -14.46 -3.89
C GLU A 644 25.52 -13.27 -4.63
N SER A 645 24.50 -12.66 -4.01
CA SER A 645 23.93 -11.38 -4.45
C SER A 645 25.03 -10.32 -4.45
N ARG A 646 25.06 -9.48 -5.48
CA ARG A 646 26.00 -8.35 -5.58
C ARG A 646 25.31 -7.01 -5.83
N LEU A 647 23.98 -6.99 -5.82
CA LEU A 647 23.17 -5.78 -6.05
C LEU A 647 22.42 -5.27 -4.81
N ASP A 648 22.70 -5.77 -3.60
CA ASP A 648 22.05 -5.41 -2.32
C ASP A 648 22.16 -3.90 -1.93
N ASP A 649 22.70 -3.06 -2.80
CA ASP A 649 22.73 -1.60 -2.68
C ASP A 649 22.15 -0.94 -3.95
N SER A 650 20.86 -1.18 -4.24
CA SER A 650 20.16 -0.55 -5.37
C SER A 650 20.12 0.98 -5.27
N GLU A 651 20.19 1.53 -4.04
CA GLU A 651 20.36 2.96 -3.78
C GLU A 651 21.76 3.42 -4.19
N GLY A 652 22.81 2.66 -3.82
CA GLY A 652 24.17 2.87 -4.29
C GLY A 652 24.29 2.83 -5.81
N LEU A 653 23.50 2.01 -6.51
CA LEU A 653 23.47 2.00 -7.97
C LEU A 653 22.85 3.28 -8.55
N ALA A 654 21.73 3.76 -7.99
CA ALA A 654 21.11 5.02 -8.42
C ALA A 654 21.98 6.26 -8.13
N GLU A 655 22.69 6.27 -6.99
CA GLU A 655 23.69 7.29 -6.65
C GLU A 655 24.93 7.23 -7.56
N THR A 656 25.46 6.03 -7.80
CA THR A 656 26.60 5.80 -8.72
C THR A 656 26.24 6.13 -10.17
N MET A 657 24.96 6.04 -10.52
CA MET A 657 24.39 6.42 -11.81
C MET A 657 24.05 7.93 -11.95
N GLY A 658 24.44 8.76 -10.98
CA GLY A 658 24.58 10.21 -11.17
C GLY A 658 23.51 11.12 -10.55
N ALA A 659 22.78 10.67 -9.53
CA ALA A 659 21.95 11.56 -8.72
C ALA A 659 22.79 12.25 -7.62
N PHE A 660 23.64 13.22 -8.00
CA PHE A 660 24.37 14.04 -7.03
C PHE A 660 23.41 14.89 -6.19
N VAL A 661 23.35 14.65 -4.88
CA VAL A 661 22.89 15.63 -3.89
C VAL A 661 24.10 15.99 -3.00
N ALA A 662 24.39 17.29 -2.92
CA ALA A 662 25.55 17.84 -2.22
C ALA A 662 25.55 17.49 -0.71
N PRO A 663 26.73 17.42 -0.06
CA PRO A 663 26.81 17.16 1.38
C PRO A 663 26.23 18.33 2.19
N VAL A 664 25.16 18.06 2.95
CA VAL A 664 24.52 19.01 3.88
C VAL A 664 25.19 18.92 5.26
N HIS A 665 25.28 20.06 5.94
CA HIS A 665 25.70 20.20 7.33
C HIS A 665 25.02 19.16 8.25
N ALA A 666 25.78 18.54 9.17
CA ALA A 666 25.22 17.56 10.09
C ALA A 666 24.27 18.24 11.11
N PRO A 667 22.98 17.84 11.20
CA PRO A 667 22.01 18.52 12.06
C PRO A 667 22.30 18.33 13.56
N LYS A 668 22.14 19.40 14.34
CA LYS A 668 22.27 19.41 15.80
C LYS A 668 20.99 18.90 16.46
N VAL A 669 21.02 17.68 17.01
CA VAL A 669 19.86 17.06 17.68
C VAL A 669 20.02 17.08 19.20
N VAL A 670 18.97 17.47 19.93
CA VAL A 670 18.90 17.45 21.41
C VAL A 670 17.80 16.51 21.86
N ALA A 671 18.07 15.68 22.87
CA ALA A 671 17.03 14.87 23.50
C ALA A 671 16.18 15.72 24.44
N VAL A 672 14.85 15.63 24.35
CA VAL A 672 13.90 16.42 25.14
C VAL A 672 13.07 15.50 26.01
N VAL A 673 13.19 15.68 27.32
CA VAL A 673 12.51 14.88 28.35
C VAL A 673 11.57 15.76 29.15
N SER A 674 10.26 15.60 28.95
CA SER A 674 9.22 16.35 29.65
C SER A 674 8.81 15.68 30.96
N ILE A 675 8.84 16.41 32.08
CA ILE A 675 8.53 15.87 33.41
C ILE A 675 7.26 16.52 33.99
N ASP A 676 6.22 15.71 34.13
CA ASP A 676 5.18 15.90 35.16
C ASP A 676 5.57 15.04 36.38
N PRO A 677 5.90 15.64 37.54
CA PRO A 677 6.43 14.88 38.69
C PRO A 677 5.46 13.82 39.20
N ASP A 678 4.17 14.09 39.11
CA ASP A 678 3.14 13.29 39.77
C ASP A 678 2.44 12.34 38.80
N ARG A 679 2.30 12.72 37.51
CA ARG A 679 1.49 11.97 36.54
C ARG A 679 2.29 11.46 35.34
N GLY A 680 2.01 10.21 34.93
CA GLY A 680 2.53 9.61 33.69
C GLY A 680 1.75 10.00 32.43
N GLY A 681 2.14 9.41 31.29
CA GLY A 681 1.55 9.68 29.97
C GLY A 681 0.06 9.34 29.87
N LEU A 682 -0.43 8.42 30.70
CA LEU A 682 -1.86 8.07 30.80
C LEU A 682 -2.63 8.94 31.82
N GLY A 683 -1.97 9.88 32.48
CA GLY A 683 -2.55 10.70 33.56
C GLY A 683 -2.77 9.94 34.87
N VAL A 684 -2.08 8.81 35.05
CA VAL A 684 -2.08 8.00 36.28
C VAL A 684 -0.93 8.46 37.18
N ASP A 685 -1.07 8.32 38.49
CA ASP A 685 0.01 8.63 39.43
C ASP A 685 1.24 7.75 39.14
N ARG A 686 2.42 8.36 39.08
CA ARG A 686 3.71 7.69 38.86
C ARG A 686 4.75 8.10 39.89
N GLY A 687 5.80 7.29 40.03
CA GLY A 687 6.94 7.60 40.89
C GLY A 687 8.25 7.51 40.13
N LEU A 688 8.76 8.63 39.61
CA LEU A 688 10.04 8.66 38.88
C LEU A 688 11.25 8.24 39.75
N ALA A 689 11.15 8.45 41.07
CA ALA A 689 12.13 8.02 42.07
C ALA A 689 12.01 6.53 42.47
N ALA A 690 10.99 5.81 41.99
CA ALA A 690 10.81 4.40 42.32
C ALA A 690 12.03 3.58 41.86
N ASN A 691 12.45 2.64 42.71
CA ASN A 691 13.62 1.82 42.45
C ASN A 691 13.28 0.68 41.49
N LEU A 692 13.99 0.62 40.37
CA LEU A 692 13.94 -0.48 39.42
C LEU A 692 15.34 -1.07 39.31
N GLY A 693 15.58 -2.26 39.88
CA GLY A 693 16.88 -2.94 39.81
C GLY A 693 18.07 -2.17 40.42
N GLY A 694 17.86 -1.31 41.41
CA GLY A 694 18.91 -0.56 42.10
C GLY A 694 19.10 0.90 41.65
N ARG A 695 18.32 1.40 40.69
CA ARG A 695 18.34 2.80 40.21
C ARG A 695 16.93 3.37 40.15
N SER A 696 16.78 4.68 40.23
CA SER A 696 15.49 5.32 39.96
C SER A 696 15.10 5.14 38.49
N ILE A 697 13.80 5.17 38.19
CA ILE A 697 13.29 5.09 36.81
C ILE A 697 13.87 6.23 35.97
N LEU A 698 13.85 7.46 36.49
CA LEU A 698 14.40 8.63 35.80
C LEU A 698 15.90 8.47 35.50
N GLN A 699 16.69 8.05 36.49
CA GLN A 699 18.13 7.82 36.30
C GLN A 699 18.39 6.83 35.15
N ARG A 700 17.66 5.71 35.11
CA ARG A 700 17.83 4.71 34.04
C ARG A 700 17.45 5.25 32.67
N THR A 701 16.35 5.98 32.58
CA THR A 701 15.94 6.62 31.32
C THR A 701 17.05 7.54 30.80
N LEU A 702 17.62 8.40 31.65
CA LEU A 702 18.68 9.32 31.24
C LEU A 702 19.95 8.58 30.83
N GLU A 703 20.37 7.53 31.56
CA GLU A 703 21.51 6.69 31.17
C GLU A 703 21.30 5.99 29.82
N ARG A 704 20.05 5.67 29.45
CA ARG A 704 19.74 5.11 28.11
C ARG A 704 19.84 6.17 27.02
N ILE A 705 19.34 7.37 27.27
CA ILE A 705 19.46 8.50 26.33
C ILE A 705 20.93 8.87 26.13
N ASP A 706 21.70 8.92 27.22
CA ASP A 706 23.12 9.25 27.22
C ASP A 706 23.98 8.27 26.41
N ALA A 707 23.56 7.01 26.32
CA ALA A 707 24.24 6.01 25.51
C ALA A 707 24.06 6.20 23.99
N ALA A 708 23.16 7.08 23.54
CA ALA A 708 22.87 7.27 22.13
C ALA A 708 23.95 8.07 21.40
N ILE A 709 24.33 7.61 20.22
CA ILE A 709 25.37 8.24 19.40
C ILE A 709 24.74 9.32 18.53
N GLY A 710 25.14 10.57 18.77
CA GLY A 710 24.82 11.69 17.90
C GLY A 710 23.89 12.74 18.44
N LEU A 711 23.61 12.67 19.74
CA LEU A 711 23.00 13.76 20.48
C LEU A 711 24.05 14.82 20.81
N SER A 712 23.60 16.07 20.89
CA SER A 712 24.44 17.19 21.33
C SER A 712 24.29 17.47 22.82
N ALA A 713 23.10 17.23 23.38
CA ALA A 713 22.77 17.46 24.78
C ALA A 713 21.44 16.77 25.15
N ILE A 714 21.15 16.73 26.45
CA ILE A 714 19.86 16.31 27.03
C ILE A 714 19.20 17.54 27.67
N ALA A 715 18.00 17.88 27.23
CA ALA A 715 17.19 18.95 27.80
C ALA A 715 16.02 18.37 28.60
N ILE A 716 15.89 18.79 29.85
CA ILE A 716 14.88 18.31 30.79
C ILE A 716 13.93 19.46 31.09
N LEU A 717 12.67 19.29 30.72
CA LEU A 717 11.61 20.26 30.94
C LEU A 717 10.92 19.95 32.26
N VAL A 718 10.98 20.86 33.22
CA VAL A 718 10.49 20.66 34.59
C VAL A 718 9.56 21.78 35.03
N PRO A 719 8.61 21.53 35.93
CA PRO A 719 7.85 22.60 36.56
C PRO A 719 8.73 23.34 37.58
N GLU A 720 8.32 24.56 37.91
CA GLU A 720 8.93 25.39 38.94
C GLU A 720 9.02 24.61 40.27
N GLY A 721 10.22 24.60 40.87
CA GLY A 721 10.48 23.94 42.15
C GLY A 721 10.80 22.44 42.09
N PHE A 722 10.86 21.81 40.92
CA PHE A 722 11.33 20.42 40.80
C PHE A 722 12.85 20.33 40.99
N ASP A 723 13.29 19.62 42.03
CA ASP A 723 14.71 19.40 42.32
C ASP A 723 15.26 18.19 41.55
N LEU A 724 15.83 18.44 40.37
CA LEU A 724 16.46 17.41 39.56
C LEU A 724 17.71 16.82 40.23
N GLU A 725 18.49 17.62 40.97
CA GLU A 725 19.79 17.20 41.50
C GLU A 725 19.67 16.11 42.56
N SER A 726 18.58 16.10 43.32
CA SER A 726 18.29 14.99 44.25
C SER A 726 17.72 13.74 43.56
N ALA A 727 17.25 13.86 42.31
CA ALA A 727 16.58 12.79 41.59
C ALA A 727 17.52 11.94 40.71
N ILE A 728 18.71 12.46 40.36
CA ILE A 728 19.66 11.83 39.44
C ILE A 728 21.12 11.91 39.95
N ASP A 729 21.95 10.97 39.51
CA ASP A 729 23.41 11.02 39.66
C ASP A 729 24.03 11.48 38.34
N ARG A 730 24.39 12.77 38.29
CA ARG A 730 25.02 13.40 37.11
C ARG A 730 26.37 12.80 36.75
N THR A 731 27.08 12.15 37.68
CA THR A 731 28.41 11.58 37.41
C THR A 731 28.37 10.38 36.45
N ARG A 732 27.16 9.90 36.14
CA ARG A 732 26.90 8.75 35.28
C ARG A 732 26.32 9.14 33.91
N ILE A 733 26.29 10.43 33.60
CA ILE A 733 25.74 10.98 32.37
C ILE A 733 26.81 11.88 31.73
N ASP A 734 27.26 11.50 30.54
CA ASP A 734 28.35 12.21 29.84
C ASP A 734 27.83 13.42 29.04
N HIS A 735 26.63 13.32 28.46
CA HIS A 735 26.02 14.41 27.70
C HIS A 735 25.67 15.62 28.59
N PRO A 736 25.85 16.86 28.10
CA PRO A 736 25.41 18.05 28.84
C PRO A 736 23.92 18.01 29.16
N ILE A 737 23.56 18.24 30.43
CA ILE A 737 22.17 18.35 30.89
C ILE A 737 21.77 19.81 31.00
N HIS A 738 20.72 20.20 30.29
CA HIS A 738 20.09 21.53 30.37
C HIS A 738 18.72 21.42 31.02
N VAL A 739 18.52 22.09 32.15
CA VAL A 739 17.22 22.15 32.83
C VAL A 739 16.47 23.39 32.37
N HIS A 740 15.23 23.22 31.93
CA HIS A 740 14.36 24.31 31.51
C HIS A 740 13.13 24.40 32.41
N ASP A 741 13.00 25.50 33.12
CA ASP A 741 11.85 25.81 33.96
C ASP A 741 10.65 26.23 33.09
N CYS A 742 9.56 25.49 33.21
CA CYS A 742 8.32 25.70 32.46
C CYS A 742 7.26 26.50 33.23
N GLY A 743 7.58 27.02 34.41
CA GLY A 743 6.63 27.59 35.36
C GLY A 743 5.80 26.50 36.04
N ALA A 744 4.55 26.80 36.40
CA ALA A 744 3.74 25.90 37.22
C ALA A 744 3.49 24.49 36.62
N ARG A 745 3.49 24.35 35.29
CA ARG A 745 3.25 23.08 34.59
C ARG A 745 4.02 23.00 33.27
N VAL A 746 4.56 21.82 32.96
CA VAL A 746 5.23 21.55 31.66
C VAL A 746 4.22 21.40 30.52
N PHE A 747 3.12 20.69 30.76
CA PHE A 747 2.09 20.44 29.76
C PHE A 747 0.93 21.44 29.88
N GLY A 748 0.40 21.87 28.74
CA GLY A 748 -0.80 22.72 28.67
C GLY A 748 -2.10 21.98 29.03
N PRO A 749 -3.21 22.70 29.24
CA PRO A 749 -4.51 22.10 29.59
C PRO A 749 -5.03 21.10 28.55
N GLU A 750 -4.69 21.28 27.27
CA GLU A 750 -5.03 20.37 26.17
C GLU A 750 -4.54 18.93 26.39
N HIS A 751 -3.49 18.76 27.19
CA HIS A 751 -2.88 17.47 27.46
C HIS A 751 -3.80 16.54 28.28
N GLU A 752 -4.82 17.08 28.96
CA GLU A 752 -5.88 16.27 29.60
C GLU A 752 -6.65 15.43 28.57
N ALA A 753 -7.00 16.03 27.43
CA ALA A 753 -7.72 15.33 26.36
C ALA A 753 -6.83 14.24 25.71
N ILE A 754 -5.53 14.51 25.56
CA ILE A 754 -4.53 13.53 25.08
C ILE A 754 -4.46 12.34 26.04
N ARG A 755 -4.37 12.58 27.36
CA ARG A 755 -4.36 11.53 28.39
C ARG A 755 -5.59 10.63 28.32
N VAL A 756 -6.79 11.20 28.11
CA VAL A 756 -8.02 10.40 27.91
C VAL A 756 -7.95 9.55 26.65
N ALA A 757 -7.53 10.12 25.51
CA ALA A 757 -7.39 9.39 24.25
C ALA A 757 -6.36 8.25 24.31
N ARG A 758 -5.33 8.40 25.16
CA ARG A 758 -4.27 7.40 25.36
C ARG A 758 -4.61 6.34 26.40
N ALA A 759 -5.36 6.70 27.46
CA ALA A 759 -5.80 5.76 28.49
C ALA A 759 -6.66 4.61 27.92
N VAL A 760 -7.42 4.86 26.85
CA VAL A 760 -8.22 3.83 26.17
C VAL A 760 -7.43 2.93 25.21
N ALA A 761 -6.18 3.28 24.89
CA ALA A 761 -5.29 2.53 23.99
C ALA A 761 -3.84 2.44 24.54
N PRO A 762 -3.64 1.99 25.80
CA PRO A 762 -2.41 2.21 26.55
C PRO A 762 -1.21 1.39 26.06
N THR A 763 -1.47 0.26 25.40
CA THR A 763 -0.44 -0.62 24.81
C THR A 763 -0.12 -0.26 23.37
N SER A 764 -0.96 0.53 22.71
CA SER A 764 -0.77 0.89 21.31
C SER A 764 0.22 2.04 21.18
N TRP A 765 1.16 1.95 20.24
CA TRP A 765 2.10 3.05 19.98
C TRP A 765 1.46 4.17 19.16
N ARG A 766 0.55 3.80 18.24
CA ARG A 766 -0.34 4.63 17.43
C ARG A 766 -1.73 4.01 17.47
N GLY A 767 -2.79 4.81 17.32
CA GLY A 767 -4.17 4.31 17.29
C GLY A 767 -5.01 4.61 18.52
N GLY A 768 -4.59 5.54 19.39
CA GLY A 768 -5.54 6.18 20.33
C GLY A 768 -6.62 6.96 19.57
N ILE A 769 -7.63 7.49 20.28
CA ILE A 769 -8.64 8.36 19.66
C ILE A 769 -7.91 9.50 18.93
N HIS A 770 -8.30 9.81 17.70
CA HIS A 770 -7.60 10.77 16.81
C HIS A 770 -6.21 10.31 16.30
N GLY A 771 -5.92 9.01 16.37
CA GLY A 771 -4.61 8.46 16.02
C GLY A 771 -3.50 8.80 17.02
N MET A 772 -3.86 9.33 18.21
CA MET A 772 -2.91 9.73 19.25
C MET A 772 -1.89 8.63 19.55
N THR A 773 -0.62 9.04 19.62
CA THR A 773 0.53 8.16 19.78
C THR A 773 1.11 8.22 21.19
N SER A 774 2.01 7.29 21.51
CA SER A 774 2.83 7.41 22.72
C SER A 774 3.79 8.60 22.69
N PHE A 775 4.06 9.22 21.54
CA PHE A 775 4.87 10.44 21.47
C PHE A 775 4.07 11.67 21.91
N ASP A 776 2.76 11.70 21.66
CA ASP A 776 1.86 12.76 22.15
C ASP A 776 1.80 12.78 23.69
N GLU A 777 2.01 11.63 24.35
CA GLU A 777 2.05 11.50 25.81
C GLU A 777 3.21 12.31 26.45
N VAL A 778 4.29 12.55 25.72
CA VAL A 778 5.54 13.13 26.26
C VAL A 778 5.92 14.46 25.60
N PHE A 779 5.19 14.87 24.57
CA PHE A 779 5.48 16.07 23.80
C PHE A 779 4.85 17.32 24.42
N ALA A 780 5.70 18.31 24.75
CA ALA A 780 5.29 19.62 25.22
C ALA A 780 5.70 20.70 24.19
N PRO A 781 4.84 21.05 23.21
CA PRO A 781 5.25 21.83 22.03
C PRO A 781 5.89 23.19 22.36
N GLY A 782 5.30 23.93 23.31
CA GLY A 782 5.78 25.25 23.75
C GLY A 782 7.18 25.18 24.38
N PRO A 783 7.33 24.46 25.50
CA PRO A 783 8.64 24.27 26.13
C PRO A 783 9.70 23.65 25.21
N THR A 784 9.31 22.69 24.36
CA THR A 784 10.24 22.07 23.39
C THR A 784 10.77 23.11 22.41
N ALA A 785 9.91 23.97 21.84
CA ALA A 785 10.33 25.03 20.94
C ALA A 785 11.28 26.03 21.61
N ALA A 786 10.99 26.40 22.87
CA ALA A 786 11.82 27.33 23.64
C ALA A 786 13.23 26.78 23.84
N VAL A 787 13.35 25.49 24.22
CA VAL A 787 14.63 24.82 24.40
C VAL A 787 15.40 24.69 23.08
N LEU A 788 14.76 24.30 21.98
CA LEU A 788 15.41 24.21 20.68
C LEU A 788 15.97 25.57 20.23
N ALA A 789 15.27 26.66 20.52
CA ALA A 789 15.75 28.01 20.26
C ALA A 789 16.94 28.39 21.15
N THR A 790 16.87 28.15 22.46
CA THR A 790 17.95 28.46 23.41
C THR A 790 19.23 27.70 23.11
N LEU A 791 19.11 26.43 22.72
CA LEU A 791 20.25 25.56 22.43
C LEU A 791 20.67 25.60 20.95
N GLU A 792 20.03 26.42 20.13
CA GLU A 792 20.25 26.46 18.67
C GLU A 792 20.22 25.07 18.01
N ALA A 793 19.35 24.18 18.50
CA ALA A 793 19.25 22.79 18.02
C ALA A 793 18.24 22.65 16.86
N ASP A 794 18.62 21.90 15.82
CA ASP A 794 17.85 21.73 14.58
C ASP A 794 16.66 20.78 14.76
N ALA A 795 16.74 19.86 15.72
CA ALA A 795 15.69 18.87 15.97
C ALA A 795 15.65 18.41 17.45
N ALA A 796 14.47 17.93 17.87
CA ALA A 796 14.22 17.34 19.18
C ALA A 796 14.03 15.82 19.06
N LEU A 797 14.82 15.03 19.81
CA LEU A 797 14.54 13.61 20.05
C LEU A 797 13.63 13.49 21.29
N LEU A 798 12.38 13.07 21.10
CA LEU A 798 11.40 12.92 22.17
C LEU A 798 11.54 11.58 22.88
N VAL A 799 11.77 11.60 24.20
CA VAL A 799 11.81 10.42 25.06
C VAL A 799 11.10 10.72 26.38
N GLY A 800 10.21 9.81 26.82
CA GLY A 800 9.52 9.94 28.09
C GLY A 800 10.43 9.72 29.29
N ALA A 801 10.23 10.48 30.37
CA ALA A 801 11.01 10.39 31.62
C ALA A 801 10.95 9.00 32.29
N ASP A 802 9.93 8.21 31.96
CA ASP A 802 9.63 6.88 32.48
C ASP A 802 9.82 5.76 31.44
N TRP A 803 10.72 5.98 30.46
CA TRP A 803 11.07 5.01 29.41
C TRP A 803 12.46 4.38 29.64
N PRO A 804 12.69 3.66 30.75
CA PRO A 804 14.00 3.11 31.09
C PRO A 804 14.45 1.98 30.15
N PHE A 805 13.59 1.56 29.22
CA PHE A 805 13.84 0.47 28.26
C PHE A 805 13.82 0.95 26.80
N VAL A 806 13.93 2.26 26.55
CA VAL A 806 14.10 2.78 25.20
C VAL A 806 15.30 2.11 24.53
N ALA A 807 15.10 1.59 23.31
CA ALA A 807 16.14 0.91 22.54
C ALA A 807 17.14 1.93 22.01
N VAL A 808 18.44 1.62 22.05
CA VAL A 808 19.52 2.58 21.69
C VAL A 808 20.26 2.10 20.44
N ASP A 809 21.05 1.03 20.59
CA ASP A 809 21.98 0.47 19.62
C ASP A 809 21.42 -0.71 18.80
N GLU A 810 20.15 -1.04 19.02
CA GLU A 810 19.44 -2.15 18.36
C GLU A 810 18.59 -1.65 17.17
N PRO A 811 18.14 -2.53 16.24
CA PRO A 811 17.23 -2.14 15.16
C PRO A 811 15.98 -1.42 15.68
N GLY A 812 15.68 -0.22 15.15
CA GLY A 812 14.58 0.62 15.65
C GLY A 812 14.90 1.49 16.87
N GLY A 813 16.14 1.44 17.37
CA GLY A 813 16.63 2.24 18.49
C GLY A 813 17.04 3.67 18.13
N LEU A 814 17.47 4.42 19.16
CA LEU A 814 17.86 5.83 19.06
C LEU A 814 18.95 6.07 18.00
N ASP A 815 19.97 5.20 17.92
CA ASP A 815 21.11 5.38 17.01
C ASP A 815 20.67 5.33 15.54
N GLU A 816 19.79 4.38 15.20
CA GLU A 816 19.26 4.25 13.83
C GLU A 816 18.34 5.41 13.47
N ILE A 817 17.51 5.87 14.41
CA ILE A 817 16.65 7.06 14.23
C ILE A 817 17.50 8.31 13.95
N LEU A 818 18.53 8.55 14.77
CA LEU A 818 19.44 9.68 14.62
C LEU A 818 20.26 9.58 13.32
N ARG A 819 20.75 8.39 12.98
CA ARG A 819 21.46 8.13 11.73
C ARG A 819 20.57 8.40 10.51
N ARG A 820 19.29 7.99 10.56
CA ARG A 820 18.33 8.24 9.48
C ARG A 820 18.04 9.72 9.32
N HIS A 821 17.85 10.45 10.41
CA HIS A 821 17.67 11.90 10.37
C HIS A 821 18.88 12.62 9.78
N ARG A 822 20.10 12.22 10.13
CA ARG A 822 21.32 12.78 9.51
C ARG A 822 21.40 12.58 7.99
N LYS A 823 20.95 11.43 7.50
CA LYS A 823 20.85 11.18 6.04
C LYS A 823 19.75 12.02 5.39
N ARG A 824 18.76 12.50 6.15
CA ARG A 824 17.63 13.32 5.68
C ARG A 824 17.38 14.51 6.61
N PRO A 825 18.28 15.50 6.65
CA PRO A 825 18.19 16.61 7.60
C PRO A 825 16.94 17.48 7.39
N ASN A 826 16.31 17.40 6.22
CA ASN A 826 15.07 18.11 5.88
C ASN A 826 13.79 17.29 6.16
N ALA A 827 13.91 16.05 6.68
CA ALA A 827 12.73 15.26 7.02
C ALA A 827 12.06 15.83 8.27
N THR A 828 10.75 16.12 8.15
CA THR A 828 9.96 16.72 9.23
C THR A 828 9.95 15.90 10.51
N TRP A 829 9.99 14.58 10.34
CA TRP A 829 10.13 13.64 11.43
C TRP A 829 10.77 12.33 10.98
N ILE A 830 11.47 11.70 11.93
CA ILE A 830 11.88 10.30 11.87
C ILE A 830 11.38 9.63 13.15
N PHE A 831 10.72 8.49 13.06
CA PHE A 831 10.17 7.80 14.22
C PHE A 831 10.45 6.31 14.14
N GLY A 832 10.58 5.66 15.29
CA GLY A 832 10.60 4.21 15.32
C GLY A 832 9.20 3.61 15.52
N GLN A 833 8.99 2.44 14.93
CA GLN A 833 7.74 1.68 15.06
C GLN A 833 7.91 0.62 16.16
N GLY A 834 7.55 0.98 17.39
CA GLY A 834 7.66 0.11 18.55
C GLY A 834 6.71 0.52 19.68
N PRO A 835 6.42 -0.40 20.62
CA PRO A 835 5.45 -0.17 21.69
C PRO A 835 5.85 0.99 22.62
N PRO A 836 4.88 1.57 23.37
CA PRO A 836 5.15 2.71 24.26
C PRO A 836 6.28 2.41 25.25
N GLY A 837 7.28 3.29 25.31
CA GLY A 837 8.46 3.14 26.15
C GLY A 837 9.65 2.42 25.52
N ARG A 838 9.55 1.95 24.26
CA ARG A 838 10.65 1.27 23.56
C ARG A 838 11.31 2.05 22.45
N THR A 839 10.59 2.98 21.86
CA THR A 839 11.06 3.73 20.70
C THR A 839 10.89 5.23 20.94
N ALA A 840 11.43 6.03 20.03
CA ALA A 840 11.45 7.48 20.12
C ALA A 840 11.11 8.10 18.76
N MET A 841 11.06 9.42 18.74
CA MET A 841 10.82 10.21 17.54
C MET A 841 11.72 11.44 17.54
N VAL A 842 12.31 11.75 16.39
CA VAL A 842 12.95 13.03 16.10
C VAL A 842 11.94 13.91 15.36
N LEU A 843 11.73 15.13 15.86
CA LEU A 843 10.97 16.19 15.21
C LEU A 843 11.91 17.32 14.82
N ASP A 844 11.82 17.80 13.59
CA ASP A 844 12.56 19.00 13.19
C ASP A 844 12.01 20.26 13.90
N ARG A 845 12.84 21.30 13.99
CA ARG A 845 12.47 22.58 14.64
C ARG A 845 11.23 23.23 14.01
N ALA A 846 11.06 23.15 12.69
CA ALA A 846 9.92 23.75 12.00
C ALA A 846 8.60 23.02 12.33
N ALA A 847 8.63 21.70 12.46
CA ALA A 847 7.53 20.84 12.86
C ALA A 847 7.08 21.19 14.28
N VAL A 848 8.03 21.30 15.22
CA VAL A 848 7.74 21.71 16.59
C VAL A 848 7.08 23.09 16.63
N GLU A 849 7.57 24.06 15.83
CA GLU A 849 7.00 25.40 15.78
C GLU A 849 5.60 25.44 15.15
N ILE A 850 5.36 24.63 14.11
CA ILE A 850 4.02 24.45 13.52
C ILE A 850 3.06 23.86 14.55
N MET A 851 3.46 22.81 15.27
CA MET A 851 2.64 22.17 16.30
C MET A 851 2.39 23.12 17.47
N ARG A 852 3.38 23.93 17.88
CA ARG A 852 3.23 24.96 18.92
C ARG A 852 2.18 26.02 18.55
N ARG A 853 2.14 26.43 17.28
CA ARG A 853 1.17 27.42 16.78
C ARG A 853 -0.23 26.85 16.64
N ASN A 854 -0.35 25.57 16.31
CA ASN A 854 -1.63 24.88 16.14
C ASN A 854 -2.05 24.16 17.43
N ARG A 855 -2.54 24.90 18.43
CA ARG A 855 -3.05 24.34 19.70
C ARG A 855 -4.43 23.67 19.57
N CYS A 856 -4.54 22.74 18.63
CA CYS A 856 -5.75 21.99 18.33
C CYS A 856 -5.37 20.58 17.89
N ARG A 857 -6.36 19.72 17.61
CA ARG A 857 -6.10 18.31 17.28
C ARG A 857 -5.20 18.12 16.05
N VAL A 858 -5.17 19.10 15.13
CA VAL A 858 -4.32 19.11 13.92
C VAL A 858 -2.82 19.29 14.24
N GLY A 859 -2.49 19.92 15.37
CA GLY A 859 -1.11 20.12 15.83
C GLY A 859 -0.51 18.95 16.61
N THR A 860 -1.16 17.78 16.59
CA THR A 860 -0.70 16.58 17.32
C THR A 860 0.16 15.69 16.45
N ILE A 861 1.07 14.93 17.05
CA ILE A 861 1.88 13.92 16.33
C ILE A 861 0.95 12.84 15.79
N GLY A 862 -0.02 12.40 16.60
CA GLY A 862 -1.06 11.45 16.21
C GLY A 862 -1.76 11.84 14.91
N TYR A 863 -2.18 13.10 14.77
CA TYR A 863 -2.82 13.58 13.55
C TYR A 863 -1.89 13.55 12.33
N GLN A 864 -0.60 13.87 12.50
CA GLN A 864 0.36 13.83 11.39
C GLN A 864 0.65 12.40 10.92
N LEU A 865 0.55 11.40 11.82
CA LEU A 865 0.77 10.00 11.49
C LEU A 865 -0.51 9.24 11.11
N ALA A 866 -1.68 9.79 11.43
CA ALA A 866 -2.99 9.21 11.11
C ALA A 866 -3.45 9.54 9.68
N TYR A 867 -4.58 8.95 9.28
CA TYR A 867 -5.23 9.31 8.02
C TYR A 867 -5.85 10.72 8.11
N ARG A 868 -5.57 11.56 7.11
CA ARG A 868 -6.07 12.94 6.98
C ARG A 868 -6.96 13.05 5.74
N PRO A 869 -8.30 13.14 5.87
CA PRO A 869 -9.22 13.17 4.73
C PRO A 869 -8.97 14.32 3.73
N GLU A 870 -8.49 15.46 4.24
CA GLU A 870 -8.12 16.65 3.47
C GLU A 870 -6.79 16.53 2.72
N MET A 871 -5.93 15.58 3.11
CA MET A 871 -4.63 15.34 2.48
C MET A 871 -4.31 13.84 2.49
N PRO A 872 -4.99 13.03 1.65
CA PRO A 872 -4.77 11.59 1.58
C PRO A 872 -3.35 11.27 1.13
N GLU A 873 -2.60 10.58 2.00
CA GLU A 873 -1.23 10.17 1.77
C GLU A 873 -1.03 8.72 2.21
N GLY A 874 -0.04 8.06 1.61
CA GLY A 874 0.39 6.71 2.00
C GLY A 874 0.76 6.66 3.49
N ASP A 875 0.58 5.51 4.13
CA ASP A 875 0.88 5.36 5.55
C ASP A 875 2.38 5.61 5.82
N PRO A 876 2.74 6.57 6.70
CA PRO A 876 4.13 6.87 7.03
C PRO A 876 4.94 5.68 7.51
N ILE A 877 4.31 4.60 8.01
CA ILE A 877 5.01 3.38 8.42
C ILE A 877 5.69 2.65 7.26
N ALA A 878 5.20 2.81 6.03
CA ALA A 878 5.81 2.24 4.83
C ALA A 878 6.82 3.21 4.17
N GLY A 879 6.87 4.44 4.67
CA GLY A 879 7.76 5.49 4.17
C GLY A 879 9.12 5.45 4.85
N GLU A 880 10.05 6.22 4.30
CA GLU A 880 11.45 6.16 4.69
C GLU A 880 11.76 6.87 6.03
N SER A 881 10.77 7.60 6.58
CA SER A 881 10.79 8.22 7.92
C SER A 881 10.56 7.23 9.06
N CYS A 882 10.04 6.04 8.76
CA CYS A 882 9.83 4.98 9.73
C CYS A 882 11.10 4.14 9.87
N VAL A 883 11.51 3.90 11.11
CA VAL A 883 12.54 2.91 11.45
C VAL A 883 11.86 1.71 12.12
N HIS A 884 12.01 0.53 11.51
CA HIS A 884 11.40 -0.67 12.04
C HIS A 884 12.24 -1.30 13.16
N ALA A 885 11.58 -1.59 14.28
CA ALA A 885 12.15 -2.47 15.30
C ALA A 885 12.19 -3.93 14.82
N GLU A 886 12.99 -4.77 15.49
CA GLU A 886 12.97 -6.22 15.29
C GLU A 886 11.52 -6.77 15.37
N PRO A 887 11.09 -7.71 14.51
CA PRO A 887 9.71 -8.20 14.46
C PRO A 887 9.09 -8.59 15.82
N ALA A 888 9.85 -9.23 16.71
CA ALA A 888 9.37 -9.63 18.03
C ALA A 888 9.06 -8.44 18.95
N VAL A 889 9.79 -7.33 18.81
CA VAL A 889 9.56 -6.08 19.55
C VAL A 889 8.46 -5.26 18.88
N ARG A 890 8.52 -5.16 17.55
CA ARG A 890 7.53 -4.42 16.75
C ARG A 890 6.13 -4.94 16.99
N SER A 891 5.93 -6.27 16.94
CA SER A 891 4.63 -6.91 17.11
C SER A 891 4.26 -7.20 18.58
N ALA A 892 4.91 -6.53 19.54
CA ALA A 892 4.66 -6.73 20.96
C ALA A 892 3.41 -5.95 21.43
N ILE A 893 2.47 -6.63 22.08
CA ILE A 893 1.22 -6.03 22.61
C ILE A 893 1.39 -5.75 24.11
N ALA A 894 2.37 -4.92 24.47
CA ALA A 894 2.65 -4.58 25.86
C ALA A 894 3.08 -3.12 26.00
N ARG A 895 2.86 -2.55 27.19
CA ARG A 895 3.37 -1.23 27.57
C ARG A 895 4.71 -1.41 28.30
N PHE A 896 5.76 -0.74 27.83
CA PHE A 896 7.11 -0.82 28.40
C PHE A 896 7.46 0.46 29.19
N ALA A 897 6.69 1.53 29.01
CA ALA A 897 6.73 2.69 29.87
C ALA A 897 6.38 2.28 31.32
N VAL A 898 7.13 2.80 32.28
CA VAL A 898 6.97 2.51 33.71
C VAL A 898 6.20 3.66 34.37
N ASP A 899 5.00 3.91 33.85
CA ASP A 899 4.24 5.13 34.11
C ASP A 899 2.93 4.92 34.88
N THR A 900 2.68 3.68 35.32
CA THR A 900 1.59 3.33 36.25
C THR A 900 2.07 2.36 37.32
N PRO A 901 1.40 2.30 38.50
CA PRO A 901 1.73 1.33 39.55
C PRO A 901 1.59 -0.13 39.07
N ARG A 902 0.66 -0.38 38.14
CA ARG A 902 0.43 -1.68 37.53
C ARG A 902 1.63 -2.10 36.67
N GLU A 903 2.16 -1.18 35.86
CA GLU A 903 3.30 -1.44 34.98
C GLU A 903 4.59 -1.66 35.76
N LEU A 904 4.85 -0.85 36.79
CA LEU A 904 6.00 -1.04 37.68
C LEU A 904 6.03 -2.46 38.27
N LYS A 905 4.93 -2.88 38.92
CA LYS A 905 4.81 -4.23 39.51
C LYS A 905 4.96 -5.34 38.45
N ARG A 906 4.44 -5.13 37.24
CA ARG A 906 4.53 -6.11 36.14
C ARG A 906 5.98 -6.29 35.69
N ILE A 907 6.68 -5.19 35.47
CA ILE A 907 8.04 -5.15 34.96
C ILE A 907 9.01 -5.70 36.01
N GLU A 908 8.90 -5.28 37.27
CA GLU A 908 9.69 -5.83 38.39
C GLU A 908 9.57 -7.35 38.48
N ARG A 909 8.36 -7.90 38.35
CA ARG A 909 8.14 -9.35 38.39
C ARG A 909 8.66 -10.08 37.17
N ALA A 910 8.58 -9.47 35.98
CA ALA A 910 8.94 -10.12 34.73
C ALA A 910 10.46 -10.13 34.48
N ILE A 911 11.12 -9.00 34.75
CA ILE A 911 12.52 -8.77 34.39
C ILE A 911 13.36 -8.17 35.51
N GLY A 912 12.80 -7.83 36.68
CA GLY A 912 13.53 -7.20 37.79
C GLY A 912 14.87 -7.87 38.15
N PRO A 913 14.96 -9.21 38.27
CA PRO A 913 16.24 -9.89 38.52
C PRO A 913 17.31 -9.67 37.44
N MET A 914 16.89 -9.43 36.20
CA MET A 914 17.79 -9.16 35.07
C MET A 914 18.33 -7.73 35.07
N LEU A 915 17.73 -6.84 35.87
CA LEU A 915 18.08 -5.41 35.94
C LEU A 915 19.05 -5.09 37.08
N LEU A 916 19.48 -6.10 37.84
CA LEU A 916 20.45 -5.95 38.92
C LEU A 916 21.85 -5.62 38.35
N GLY A 917 22.47 -4.57 38.88
CA GLY A 917 23.80 -4.11 38.44
C GLY A 917 23.76 -3.38 37.08
N ASP A 918 24.82 -3.56 36.28
CA ASP A 918 24.99 -2.93 34.95
C ASP A 918 24.46 -3.81 33.79
N ALA A 919 23.70 -4.86 34.08
CA ALA A 919 23.15 -5.75 33.07
C ALA A 919 22.20 -5.00 32.10
N ARG A 920 22.36 -5.25 30.79
CA ARG A 920 21.56 -4.67 29.71
C ARG A 920 20.88 -5.80 28.93
N PRO A 921 19.70 -6.29 29.38
CA PRO A 921 19.00 -7.33 28.66
C PRO A 921 18.57 -6.85 27.26
N GLY A 922 18.76 -7.67 26.24
CA GLY A 922 18.44 -7.32 24.85
C GLY A 922 16.93 -7.19 24.61
N SER A 923 16.52 -6.36 23.64
CA SER A 923 15.10 -6.00 23.56
C SER A 923 14.16 -7.15 23.25
N ARG A 924 14.59 -8.10 22.43
CA ARG A 924 13.84 -9.32 22.11
C ARG A 924 13.47 -10.10 23.36
N GLU A 925 14.42 -10.30 24.27
CA GLU A 925 14.19 -11.09 25.49
C GLU A 925 13.22 -10.37 26.42
N ILE A 926 13.36 -9.05 26.59
CA ILE A 926 12.44 -8.24 27.38
C ILE A 926 11.02 -8.33 26.81
N ALA A 927 10.86 -8.21 25.49
CA ALA A 927 9.56 -8.30 24.83
C ALA A 927 8.91 -9.68 25.06
N ILE A 928 9.64 -10.76 24.81
CA ILE A 928 9.16 -12.14 25.03
C ILE A 928 8.73 -12.35 26.49
N ARG A 929 9.54 -11.93 27.47
CA ARG A 929 9.23 -12.12 28.89
C ARG A 929 8.02 -11.30 29.34
N LEU A 930 7.90 -10.04 28.89
CA LEU A 930 6.77 -9.20 29.25
C LEU A 930 5.47 -9.68 28.61
N GLU A 931 5.50 -10.13 27.36
CA GLU A 931 4.33 -10.75 26.72
C GLU A 931 3.95 -12.07 27.39
N HIS A 932 4.91 -12.97 27.60
CA HIS A 932 4.67 -14.22 28.30
C HIS A 932 4.07 -13.95 29.68
N ARG A 933 4.56 -12.94 30.41
CA ARG A 933 4.01 -12.58 31.72
C ARG A 933 2.60 -11.99 31.64
N ALA A 934 2.32 -11.13 30.65
CA ALA A 934 0.98 -10.60 30.40
C ALA A 934 -0.04 -11.72 30.12
N ARG A 935 0.42 -12.88 29.64
CA ARG A 935 -0.39 -14.06 29.32
C ARG A 935 -0.47 -15.11 30.42
N SER A 936 0.50 -15.14 31.36
CA SER A 936 0.66 -16.25 32.31
C SER A 936 -0.03 -16.08 33.67
N GLY A 937 -0.74 -14.98 33.93
CA GLY A 937 -1.61 -14.84 35.11
C GLY A 937 -2.44 -13.56 35.13
N PRO A 938 -3.57 -13.54 35.86
CA PRO A 938 -4.45 -12.38 35.91
C PRO A 938 -3.77 -11.16 36.54
N LEU A 939 -4.08 -9.99 36.00
CA LEU A 939 -3.80 -8.72 36.67
C LEU A 939 -4.55 -8.67 38.01
N SER A 940 -4.13 -7.80 38.93
CA SER A 940 -4.82 -7.66 40.24
C SER A 940 -6.28 -7.25 40.09
N THR A 941 -6.59 -6.41 39.11
CA THR A 941 -7.91 -5.94 38.70
C THR A 941 -7.99 -5.92 37.16
N PRO A 942 -9.18 -5.94 36.54
CA PRO A 942 -9.29 -5.71 35.11
C PRO A 942 -8.75 -4.32 34.73
N ARG A 943 -8.19 -4.17 33.53
CA ARG A 943 -7.80 -2.85 32.98
C ARG A 943 -8.98 -2.19 32.28
N PHE A 944 -9.76 -3.01 31.58
CA PHE A 944 -10.99 -2.60 30.91
C PHE A 944 -12.16 -3.29 31.58
N LEU A 945 -13.12 -2.52 32.06
CA LEU A 945 -14.32 -3.06 32.69
C LEU A 945 -15.53 -2.59 31.90
N ARG A 946 -16.35 -3.53 31.40
CA ARG A 946 -17.63 -3.24 30.77
C ARG A 946 -18.73 -3.50 31.78
N VAL A 947 -19.62 -2.53 31.99
CA VAL A 947 -20.74 -2.63 32.93
C VAL A 947 -22.02 -2.28 32.22
N GLU A 948 -23.00 -3.17 32.28
CA GLU A 948 -24.35 -2.89 31.82
C GLU A 948 -25.16 -2.21 32.92
N LEU A 949 -25.85 -1.12 32.58
CA LEU A 949 -26.74 -0.42 33.52
C LEU A 949 -28.19 -0.87 33.46
N ASN A 950 -28.67 -1.30 32.30
CA ASN A 950 -30.04 -1.76 32.07
C ASN A 950 -30.11 -2.52 30.74
N THR A 951 -31.23 -3.20 30.48
CA THR A 951 -31.48 -3.92 29.22
C THR A 951 -32.43 -3.19 28.26
N GLY A 952 -32.96 -2.02 28.64
CA GLY A 952 -33.84 -1.23 27.79
C GLY A 952 -33.08 -0.53 26.67
N ARG A 953 -33.66 -0.48 25.46
CA ARG A 953 -33.11 0.25 24.30
C ARG A 953 -34.26 0.81 23.46
N THR A 954 -34.05 1.94 22.78
CA THR A 954 -35.11 2.60 21.97
C THR A 954 -35.30 1.98 20.58
N GLY A 955 -34.30 1.28 20.08
CA GLY A 955 -34.34 0.45 18.87
C GLY A 955 -33.61 -0.87 19.09
N ARG A 956 -33.01 -1.43 18.04
CA ARG A 956 -32.10 -2.59 18.16
C ARG A 956 -30.65 -2.17 17.94
N ARG A 957 -29.74 -2.83 18.64
CA ARG A 957 -28.32 -2.80 18.29
C ARG A 957 -28.13 -3.61 17.01
N ILE A 958 -27.49 -3.03 16.02
CA ILE A 958 -27.20 -3.69 14.74
C ILE A 958 -26.55 -5.05 15.00
N GLY A 959 -26.95 -6.06 14.22
CA GLY A 959 -26.32 -7.37 14.28
C GLY A 959 -26.68 -8.26 15.47
N THR A 960 -27.43 -7.79 16.46
CA THR A 960 -27.88 -8.61 17.60
C THR A 960 -28.99 -9.58 17.16
N PRO A 961 -28.97 -10.87 17.51
CA PRO A 961 -29.98 -11.84 17.07
C PRO A 961 -31.36 -11.53 17.67
N ASP A 962 -32.41 -11.65 16.86
CA ASP A 962 -33.79 -11.34 17.26
C ASP A 962 -34.30 -12.20 18.44
N ALA A 963 -33.81 -13.44 18.56
CA ALA A 963 -34.17 -14.35 19.64
C ALA A 963 -33.54 -13.97 21.00
N MET A 964 -32.64 -12.98 21.04
CA MET A 964 -31.88 -12.63 22.22
C MET A 964 -32.51 -11.43 22.95
N GLU A 965 -33.59 -11.69 23.67
CA GLU A 965 -34.19 -10.74 24.61
C GLU A 965 -33.58 -10.93 26.00
N ALA A 966 -32.79 -9.96 26.46
CA ALA A 966 -32.30 -9.92 27.83
C ALA A 966 -33.25 -9.07 28.68
N GLU A 967 -33.86 -9.66 29.71
CA GLU A 967 -34.65 -8.93 30.70
C GLU A 967 -33.96 -9.02 32.06
N ARG A 968 -33.42 -7.90 32.54
CA ARG A 968 -32.76 -7.82 33.85
C ARG A 968 -33.14 -6.51 34.54
N ALA A 969 -33.20 -6.57 35.87
CA ALA A 969 -33.44 -5.37 36.67
C ALA A 969 -32.33 -4.33 36.40
N PRO A 970 -32.66 -3.02 36.37
CA PRO A 970 -31.66 -1.96 36.27
C PRO A 970 -30.62 -2.05 37.39
N MET A 971 -29.40 -1.58 37.09
CA MET A 971 -28.27 -1.58 38.02
C MET A 971 -28.58 -0.73 39.26
N GLU A 972 -28.43 -1.34 40.43
CA GLU A 972 -28.57 -0.64 41.72
C GLU A 972 -27.25 0.02 42.14
N GLU A 973 -27.32 1.19 42.78
CA GLU A 973 -26.13 1.93 43.22
C GLU A 973 -25.23 1.10 44.13
N SER A 974 -25.80 0.34 45.07
CA SER A 974 -25.03 -0.51 45.98
C SER A 974 -24.27 -1.61 45.25
N MET A 975 -24.81 -2.12 44.14
CA MET A 975 -24.11 -3.10 43.31
C MET A 975 -23.01 -2.41 42.49
N PHE A 976 -23.33 -1.28 41.87
CA PHE A 976 -22.36 -0.49 41.09
C PHE A 976 -21.14 -0.10 41.93
N ARG A 977 -21.34 0.37 43.17
CA ARG A 977 -20.25 0.66 44.13
C ARG A 977 -19.36 -0.55 44.40
N ARG A 978 -19.95 -1.73 44.63
CA ARG A 978 -19.19 -2.99 44.80
C ARG A 978 -18.36 -3.37 43.57
N ILE A 979 -18.76 -2.89 42.40
CA ILE A 979 -18.04 -3.10 41.14
C ILE A 979 -16.87 -2.10 40.99
N VAL A 980 -17.08 -0.81 41.30
CA VAL A 980 -16.08 0.23 40.99
C VAL A 980 -15.11 0.57 42.12
N GLU A 981 -15.54 0.51 43.39
CA GLU A 981 -14.70 0.86 44.54
C GLU A 981 -13.43 0.00 44.68
N PRO A 982 -13.43 -1.32 44.36
CA PRO A 982 -12.22 -2.12 44.36
C PRO A 982 -11.17 -1.75 43.29
N LEU A 983 -11.49 -0.85 42.35
CA LEU A 983 -10.63 -0.51 41.21
C LEU A 983 -9.66 0.62 41.52
N GLY A 984 -9.91 1.42 42.56
CA GLY A 984 -9.20 2.66 42.86
C GLY A 984 -7.68 2.48 43.04
N ASP A 985 -7.26 1.36 43.63
CA ASP A 985 -5.84 1.06 43.89
C ASP A 985 -4.98 0.96 42.60
N ALA A 986 -5.61 0.67 41.45
CA ALA A 986 -4.89 0.53 40.20
C ALA A 986 -4.71 1.87 39.46
N GLY A 987 -5.67 2.80 39.61
CA GLY A 987 -5.66 4.15 39.03
C GLY A 987 -5.68 4.25 37.49
N ASP A 988 -5.59 3.12 36.78
CA ASP A 988 -5.48 3.04 35.31
C ASP A 988 -6.66 2.31 34.64
N THR A 989 -7.72 2.02 35.39
CA THR A 989 -8.89 1.28 34.89
C THR A 989 -9.77 2.18 34.03
N VAL A 990 -10.19 1.67 32.87
CA VAL A 990 -11.18 2.31 31.98
C VAL A 990 -12.50 1.55 32.09
N LEU A 991 -13.58 2.29 32.39
CA LEU A 991 -14.94 1.76 32.49
C LEU A 991 -15.71 2.05 31.21
N PHE A 992 -16.29 1.02 30.60
CA PHE A 992 -17.24 1.13 29.50
C PHE A 992 -18.65 0.87 30.04
N LEU A 993 -19.51 1.87 29.99
CA LEU A 993 -20.94 1.71 30.21
C LEU A 993 -21.56 1.25 28.88
N ASP A 994 -21.79 -0.04 28.77
CA ASP A 994 -22.28 -0.72 27.56
C ASP A 994 -22.82 -2.12 27.92
N GLY A 995 -23.83 -2.59 27.19
CA GLY A 995 -24.40 -3.93 27.34
C GLY A 995 -25.59 -4.15 26.40
N ALA A 996 -26.55 -4.96 26.85
CA ALA A 996 -27.76 -5.27 26.10
C ALA A 996 -28.67 -4.05 25.91
N GLY A 997 -28.75 -3.14 26.88
CA GLY A 997 -29.51 -1.88 26.78
C GLY A 997 -28.65 -0.65 26.47
N ASP A 998 -29.31 0.49 26.27
CA ASP A 998 -28.69 1.81 26.20
C ASP A 998 -28.48 2.37 27.61
N PRO A 999 -27.23 2.65 28.04
CA PRO A 999 -26.95 3.16 29.37
C PRO A 999 -27.63 4.50 29.67
N LEU A 1000 -27.90 5.34 28.66
CA LEU A 1000 -28.55 6.64 28.85
C LEU A 1000 -30.02 6.55 29.26
N LEU A 1001 -30.66 5.39 29.10
CA LEU A 1001 -32.02 5.14 29.57
C LEU A 1001 -32.09 4.84 31.07
N HIS A 1002 -30.94 4.60 31.73
CA HIS A 1002 -30.92 4.48 33.17
C HIS A 1002 -31.16 5.86 33.82
N PRO A 1003 -32.12 6.02 34.73
CA PRO A 1003 -32.46 7.34 35.29
C PRO A 1003 -31.29 8.03 36.00
N ARG A 1004 -30.36 7.23 36.54
CA ARG A 1004 -29.18 7.64 37.30
C ARG A 1004 -27.84 7.39 36.58
N PHE A 1005 -27.83 7.35 35.24
CA PHE A 1005 -26.58 7.07 34.50
C PHE A 1005 -25.48 8.10 34.82
N ASP A 1006 -25.87 9.35 35.03
CA ASP A 1006 -25.05 10.50 35.40
C ASP A 1006 -24.41 10.30 36.78
N ASP A 1007 -25.18 9.88 37.77
CA ASP A 1007 -24.66 9.51 39.09
C ASP A 1007 -23.60 8.40 39.00
N PHE A 1008 -23.83 7.37 38.17
CA PHE A 1008 -22.90 6.26 38.02
C PHE A 1008 -21.57 6.66 37.37
N ILE A 1009 -21.58 7.63 36.45
CA ILE A 1009 -20.35 8.20 35.90
C ILE A 1009 -19.55 8.86 37.03
N GLU A 1010 -20.19 9.68 37.86
CA GLU A 1010 -19.52 10.37 38.95
C GLU A 1010 -19.02 9.42 40.04
N ILE A 1011 -19.82 8.41 40.41
CA ILE A 1011 -19.43 7.37 41.38
C ILE A 1011 -18.20 6.61 40.89
N ALA A 1012 -18.13 6.26 39.61
CA ALA A 1012 -16.96 5.60 39.04
C ALA A 1012 -15.71 6.50 39.10
N MET A 1013 -15.86 7.76 38.71
CA MET A 1013 -14.74 8.72 38.74
C MET A 1013 -14.24 8.98 40.16
N ASP A 1014 -15.13 9.08 41.15
CA ASP A 1014 -14.78 9.22 42.57
C ASP A 1014 -14.15 7.96 43.16
N ALA A 1015 -14.50 6.78 42.63
CA ALA A 1015 -13.89 5.50 42.99
C ALA A 1015 -12.48 5.31 42.37
N GLY A 1016 -11.97 6.29 41.60
CA GLY A 1016 -10.62 6.23 41.01
C GLY A 1016 -10.55 5.58 39.63
N VAL A 1017 -11.69 5.42 38.93
CA VAL A 1017 -11.70 5.04 37.51
C VAL A 1017 -11.04 6.15 36.69
N ARG A 1018 -10.15 5.78 35.76
CA ARG A 1018 -9.35 6.74 35.00
C ARG A 1018 -10.16 7.44 33.91
N VAL A 1019 -10.96 6.68 33.18
CA VAL A 1019 -11.84 7.14 32.09
C VAL A 1019 -13.14 6.36 32.14
N VAL A 1020 -14.27 7.07 32.03
CA VAL A 1020 -15.57 6.47 31.71
C VAL A 1020 -15.88 6.72 30.23
N SER A 1021 -16.10 5.63 29.49
CA SER A 1021 -16.68 5.61 28.14
C SER A 1021 -18.13 5.18 28.22
N ILE A 1022 -19.01 5.79 27.45
CA ILE A 1022 -20.42 5.39 27.33
C ILE A 1022 -20.75 5.07 25.88
N ARG A 1023 -21.31 3.89 25.60
CA ARG A 1023 -21.76 3.48 24.26
C ARG A 1023 -23.28 3.51 24.18
N THR A 1024 -23.83 4.32 23.30
CA THR A 1024 -25.25 4.70 23.30
C THR A 1024 -25.82 4.84 21.88
N ASP A 1025 -27.13 4.69 21.74
CA ASP A 1025 -27.86 4.99 20.49
C ASP A 1025 -28.08 6.51 20.36
N LEU A 1026 -27.92 7.26 21.47
CA LEU A 1026 -28.13 8.71 21.61
C LEU A 1026 -29.54 9.18 21.19
N ALA A 1027 -30.50 8.25 21.18
CA ALA A 1027 -31.91 8.50 20.88
C ALA A 1027 -32.68 8.82 22.18
N GLY A 1028 -33.45 9.91 22.19
CA GLY A 1028 -34.31 10.31 23.30
C GLY A 1028 -34.37 11.81 23.57
N ASP A 1029 -34.82 12.16 24.79
CA ASP A 1029 -34.95 13.53 25.28
C ASP A 1029 -33.60 14.27 25.20
N PRO A 1030 -33.50 15.41 24.49
CA PRO A 1030 -32.28 16.20 24.40
C PRO A 1030 -31.66 16.61 25.74
N ARG A 1031 -32.46 16.69 26.82
CA ARG A 1031 -31.97 16.98 28.18
C ARG A 1031 -30.99 15.93 28.70
N VAL A 1032 -31.05 14.70 28.19
CA VAL A 1032 -30.10 13.63 28.52
C VAL A 1032 -28.68 14.03 28.10
N VAL A 1033 -28.53 14.69 26.95
CA VAL A 1033 -27.23 15.20 26.49
C VAL A 1033 -26.69 16.25 27.44
N ASP A 1034 -27.54 17.15 27.92
CA ASP A 1034 -27.14 18.20 28.87
C ASP A 1034 -26.69 17.59 30.22
N ARG A 1035 -27.38 16.54 30.70
CA ARG A 1035 -26.96 15.77 31.89
C ARG A 1035 -25.62 15.07 31.66
N LEU A 1036 -25.43 14.44 30.51
CA LEU A 1036 -24.19 13.75 30.16
C LEU A 1036 -23.00 14.73 30.11
N LEU A 1037 -23.18 15.91 29.51
CA LEU A 1037 -22.18 16.98 29.44
C LEU A 1037 -21.82 17.58 30.81
N ALA A 1038 -22.72 17.48 31.79
CA ALA A 1038 -22.46 17.92 33.16
C ALA A 1038 -21.59 16.94 33.97
N THR A 1039 -21.29 15.76 33.43
CA THR A 1039 -20.46 14.73 34.08
C THR A 1039 -18.98 14.81 33.67
N ARG A 1040 -18.13 14.02 34.34
CA ARG A 1040 -16.72 13.78 34.01
C ARG A 1040 -16.52 12.69 32.95
N VAL A 1041 -17.53 12.36 32.13
CA VAL A 1041 -17.41 11.40 31.03
C VAL A 1041 -16.25 11.76 30.09
N GLY A 1042 -15.42 10.78 29.76
CA GLY A 1042 -14.25 10.97 28.92
C GLY A 1042 -14.51 10.69 27.44
N VAL A 1043 -15.36 9.70 27.16
CA VAL A 1043 -15.65 9.24 25.79
C VAL A 1043 -17.15 8.92 25.66
N VAL A 1044 -17.74 9.33 24.53
CA VAL A 1044 -19.11 9.00 24.14
C VAL A 1044 -19.04 8.33 22.77
N GLU A 1045 -19.35 7.04 22.74
CA GLU A 1045 -19.44 6.22 21.54
C GLU A 1045 -20.89 6.20 21.07
N VAL A 1046 -21.14 6.58 19.82
CA VAL A 1046 -22.49 6.68 19.24
C VAL A 1046 -22.64 5.63 18.15
N ASP A 1047 -23.51 4.65 18.38
CA ASP A 1047 -23.86 3.65 17.38
C ASP A 1047 -24.79 4.29 16.34
N LEU A 1048 -24.18 4.77 15.25
CA LEU A 1048 -24.89 5.53 14.20
C LEU A 1048 -25.23 4.66 12.99
N ASP A 1049 -24.28 3.81 12.56
CA ASP A 1049 -24.42 2.75 11.55
C ASP A 1049 -25.07 3.14 10.19
N ALA A 1050 -25.24 4.45 9.93
CA ALA A 1050 -25.91 5.01 8.78
C ALA A 1050 -25.56 6.49 8.57
N GLU A 1051 -25.62 6.94 7.31
CA GLU A 1051 -25.62 8.33 6.87
C GLU A 1051 -27.02 8.84 6.49
N THR A 1052 -27.99 7.94 6.28
CA THR A 1052 -29.37 8.30 5.94
C THR A 1052 -30.39 7.74 6.91
N ALA A 1053 -31.54 8.43 7.03
CA ALA A 1053 -32.67 7.98 7.83
C ALA A 1053 -33.29 6.67 7.34
N GLU A 1054 -33.14 6.35 6.05
CA GLU A 1054 -33.60 5.09 5.47
C GLU A 1054 -32.75 3.92 5.94
N THR A 1055 -31.43 4.02 5.77
CA THR A 1055 -30.47 3.01 6.23
C THR A 1055 -30.56 2.83 7.74
N TYR A 1056 -30.63 3.93 8.52
CA TYR A 1056 -30.79 3.86 9.97
C TYR A 1056 -32.04 3.06 10.38
N ARG A 1057 -33.18 3.28 9.69
CA ARG A 1057 -34.40 2.51 9.94
C ARG A 1057 -34.24 1.04 9.59
N LEU A 1058 -33.55 0.73 8.50
CA LEU A 1058 -33.27 -0.63 8.07
C LEU A 1058 -32.40 -1.38 9.10
N VAL A 1059 -31.32 -0.75 9.58
CA VAL A 1059 -30.36 -1.42 10.47
C VAL A 1059 -30.78 -1.40 11.95
N HIS A 1060 -31.36 -0.31 12.45
CA HIS A 1060 -31.78 -0.18 13.87
C HIS A 1060 -33.27 -0.44 14.13
N GLY A 1061 -34.09 -0.60 13.09
CA GLY A 1061 -35.55 -0.78 13.24
C GLY A 1061 -36.28 0.47 13.78
N SER A 1062 -35.64 1.65 13.75
CA SER A 1062 -36.12 2.88 14.39
C SER A 1062 -36.10 4.05 13.41
N ALA A 1063 -37.09 4.95 13.47
CA ALA A 1063 -37.18 6.14 12.61
C ALA A 1063 -36.60 7.41 13.27
N ARG A 1064 -35.65 7.25 14.20
CA ARG A 1064 -35.14 8.34 15.05
C ARG A 1064 -33.84 9.00 14.57
N PHE A 1065 -33.41 8.76 13.32
CA PHE A 1065 -32.14 9.27 12.81
C PHE A 1065 -31.94 10.78 13.02
N GLU A 1066 -32.91 11.61 12.65
CA GLU A 1066 -32.82 13.07 12.82
C GLU A 1066 -32.71 13.51 14.29
N GLU A 1067 -33.34 12.77 15.20
CA GLU A 1067 -33.24 13.00 16.64
C GLU A 1067 -31.82 12.68 17.14
N VAL A 1068 -31.25 11.55 16.71
CA VAL A 1068 -29.88 11.15 17.04
C VAL A 1068 -28.88 12.18 16.51
N ILE A 1069 -29.02 12.61 15.24
CA ILE A 1069 -28.17 13.65 14.66
C ILE A 1069 -28.31 14.97 15.44
N GLY A 1070 -29.52 15.40 15.78
CA GLY A 1070 -29.75 16.61 16.58
C GLY A 1070 -29.11 16.55 17.98
N ASN A 1071 -29.18 15.39 18.64
CA ASN A 1071 -28.52 15.16 19.94
C ASN A 1071 -26.99 15.12 19.80
N LEU A 1072 -26.48 14.54 18.71
CA LEU A 1072 -25.06 14.52 18.39
C LEU A 1072 -24.52 15.95 18.15
N GLU A 1073 -25.26 16.79 17.42
CA GLU A 1073 -24.92 18.21 17.24
C GLU A 1073 -24.84 18.96 18.59
N ARG A 1074 -25.82 18.72 19.47
CA ARG A 1074 -25.83 19.29 20.82
C ARG A 1074 -24.63 18.83 21.63
N LEU A 1075 -24.30 17.54 21.57
CA LEU A 1075 -23.16 16.95 22.26
C LEU A 1075 -21.85 17.59 21.77
N ILE A 1076 -21.67 17.75 20.45
CA ILE A 1076 -20.48 18.39 19.85
C ILE A 1076 -20.31 19.83 20.33
N ALA A 1077 -21.41 20.60 20.34
CA ALA A 1077 -21.41 22.01 20.71
C ALA A 1077 -21.14 22.24 22.20
N GLY A 1078 -21.63 21.35 23.07
CA GLY A 1078 -21.59 21.51 24.53
C GLY A 1078 -20.33 20.99 25.24
N ARG A 1079 -19.35 20.43 24.52
CA ARG A 1079 -18.12 19.87 25.11
C ARG A 1079 -17.29 20.92 25.85
N ARG A 1080 -16.67 20.51 26.96
CA ARG A 1080 -15.71 21.32 27.72
C ARG A 1080 -14.42 21.46 26.92
N ARG A 1081 -14.06 22.70 26.54
CA ARG A 1081 -12.86 23.00 25.74
C ARG A 1081 -11.62 23.26 26.61
N PHE A 1082 -10.46 22.94 26.05
CA PHE A 1082 -9.13 23.13 26.65
C PHE A 1082 -8.29 24.10 25.80
N ASP A 1083 -8.74 25.35 25.64
CA ASP A 1083 -8.19 26.32 24.69
C ASP A 1083 -7.05 27.20 25.23
N GLY A 1084 -6.65 27.01 26.49
CA GLY A 1084 -5.44 27.59 27.08
C GLY A 1084 -5.34 29.12 26.97
N GLY A 1085 -6.46 29.83 26.79
CA GLY A 1085 -6.52 31.29 26.68
C GLY A 1085 -6.14 31.88 25.31
N THR A 1086 -6.08 31.08 24.22
CA THR A 1086 -5.83 31.62 22.87
C THR A 1086 -7.08 32.37 22.34
N PRO A 1087 -7.01 33.64 21.90
CA PRO A 1087 -8.18 34.35 21.39
C PRO A 1087 -8.57 33.85 19.98
N ALA A 1088 -9.80 33.33 19.87
CA ALA A 1088 -10.68 33.31 18.68
C ALA A 1088 -10.51 32.26 17.54
N THR A 1089 -11.67 31.96 16.92
CA THR A 1089 -11.94 31.48 15.53
C THR A 1089 -11.63 30.05 15.07
N LEU A 1090 -11.32 29.08 15.93
CA LEU A 1090 -11.34 27.66 15.51
C LEU A 1090 -12.76 27.06 15.57
N PRO A 1091 -13.20 26.29 14.56
CA PRO A 1091 -14.41 25.46 14.66
C PRO A 1091 -14.39 24.62 15.93
N ALA A 1092 -15.56 24.45 16.55
CA ALA A 1092 -15.75 23.71 17.80
C ALA A 1092 -15.18 22.28 17.73
N GLU A 1093 -15.15 21.73 16.52
CA GLU A 1093 -14.77 20.36 16.24
C GLU A 1093 -13.25 20.15 16.11
N LEU A 1094 -12.47 21.22 15.94
CA LEU A 1094 -11.00 21.16 15.92
C LEU A 1094 -10.38 21.34 17.32
N ALA A 1095 -11.09 22.00 18.22
CA ALA A 1095 -10.60 22.26 19.58
C ALA A 1095 -10.42 20.96 20.37
N PHE A 1096 -9.40 20.93 21.24
CA PHE A 1096 -9.32 19.92 22.28
C PHE A 1096 -10.51 20.09 23.22
N ALA A 1097 -11.37 19.08 23.30
CA ALA A 1097 -12.57 19.12 24.12
C ALA A 1097 -12.97 17.73 24.59
N LEU A 1098 -13.58 17.66 25.78
CA LEU A 1098 -14.13 16.43 26.34
C LEU A 1098 -15.66 16.53 26.53
N PRO A 1099 -16.40 15.42 26.37
CA PRO A 1099 -15.90 14.09 26.00
C PRO A 1099 -15.41 13.99 24.55
N TRP A 1100 -14.56 13.00 24.28
CA TRP A 1100 -14.34 12.56 22.90
C TRP A 1100 -15.62 11.92 22.37
N ILE A 1101 -16.03 12.32 21.17
CA ILE A 1101 -17.23 11.78 20.52
C ILE A 1101 -16.78 10.87 19.40
N VAL A 1102 -17.21 9.61 19.44
CA VAL A 1102 -16.77 8.55 18.53
C VAL A 1102 -17.98 7.96 17.81
N PRO A 1103 -18.29 8.42 16.59
CA PRO A 1103 -19.27 7.76 15.74
C PRO A 1103 -18.78 6.37 15.35
N ARG A 1104 -19.65 5.36 15.49
CA ARG A 1104 -19.37 3.96 15.13
C ARG A 1104 -20.27 3.50 13.99
N PHE A 1105 -19.70 2.63 13.17
CA PHE A 1105 -20.34 2.01 12.01
C PHE A 1105 -19.98 0.53 11.95
N GLU A 1106 -20.89 -0.35 12.36
CA GLU A 1106 -20.75 -1.79 12.12
C GLU A 1106 -21.07 -2.08 10.65
N ARG A 1107 -20.08 -2.59 9.93
CA ARG A 1107 -20.25 -2.91 8.51
C ARG A 1107 -21.19 -4.10 8.33
N ARG A 1108 -22.23 -3.88 7.54
CA ARG A 1108 -23.26 -4.87 7.20
C ARG A 1108 -23.60 -4.76 5.74
N VAL A 1109 -24.15 -5.83 5.17
CA VAL A 1109 -24.56 -5.83 3.76
C VAL A 1109 -25.58 -4.73 3.45
N GLU A 1110 -26.40 -4.34 4.43
CA GLU A 1110 -27.43 -3.32 4.33
C GLU A 1110 -26.89 -1.88 4.30
N ASN A 1111 -25.71 -1.61 4.88
CA ASN A 1111 -25.19 -0.25 5.04
C ASN A 1111 -23.84 0.00 4.37
N ILE A 1112 -23.10 -1.03 3.93
CA ILE A 1112 -21.72 -0.90 3.43
C ILE A 1112 -21.55 0.14 2.31
N ASP A 1113 -22.60 0.36 1.50
CA ASP A 1113 -22.58 1.38 0.45
C ASP A 1113 -22.46 2.80 1.01
N GLU A 1114 -22.84 3.09 2.27
CA GLU A 1114 -22.69 4.42 2.92
C GLU A 1114 -21.36 4.59 3.67
N LEU A 1115 -20.55 3.53 3.80
CA LEU A 1115 -19.27 3.55 4.52
C LEU A 1115 -18.32 4.69 4.08
N PRO A 1116 -18.15 4.98 2.77
CA PRO A 1116 -17.20 6.00 2.34
C PRO A 1116 -17.60 7.39 2.83
N GLU A 1117 -18.87 7.76 2.68
CA GLU A 1117 -19.41 9.04 3.12
C GLU A 1117 -19.40 9.16 4.64
N PHE A 1118 -19.77 8.08 5.35
CA PHE A 1118 -19.72 8.01 6.81
C PHE A 1118 -18.32 8.30 7.33
N PHE A 1119 -17.34 7.51 6.88
CA PHE A 1119 -15.99 7.59 7.39
C PHE A 1119 -15.37 8.96 7.09
N GLU A 1120 -15.53 9.46 5.87
CA GLU A 1120 -15.02 10.78 5.49
C GLU A 1120 -15.63 11.92 6.31
N ARG A 1121 -16.95 11.92 6.48
CA ARG A 1121 -17.68 12.98 7.21
C ARG A 1121 -17.20 13.05 8.66
N TRP A 1122 -17.25 11.94 9.37
CA TRP A 1122 -16.95 11.91 10.79
C TRP A 1122 -15.45 12.00 11.08
N ARG A 1123 -14.60 11.41 10.23
CA ARG A 1123 -13.15 11.58 10.35
C ARG A 1123 -12.72 13.00 10.10
N ARG A 1124 -13.28 13.70 9.11
CA ARG A 1124 -12.97 15.12 8.89
C ARG A 1124 -13.47 15.98 10.05
N ARG A 1125 -14.69 15.72 10.52
CA ARG A 1125 -15.34 16.56 11.51
C ARG A 1125 -14.82 16.36 12.93
N LEU A 1126 -14.82 15.13 13.42
CA LEU A 1126 -14.43 14.80 14.80
C LEU A 1126 -13.02 14.23 14.90
N GLY A 1127 -12.41 13.89 13.76
CA GLY A 1127 -11.06 13.34 13.72
C GLY A 1127 -10.98 11.87 14.13
N VAL A 1128 -12.14 11.23 14.34
CA VAL A 1128 -12.28 9.81 14.62
C VAL A 1128 -13.61 9.33 14.04
N ALA A 1129 -13.59 8.14 13.46
CA ALA A 1129 -14.74 7.37 13.03
C ALA A 1129 -14.30 5.92 13.12
N VAL A 1130 -15.06 5.07 13.80
CA VAL A 1130 -14.68 3.67 14.03
C VAL A 1130 -15.58 2.76 13.21
N ILE A 1131 -14.97 1.83 12.48
CA ILE A 1131 -15.67 0.82 11.72
C ILE A 1131 -15.61 -0.48 12.53
N ASP A 1132 -16.74 -1.08 12.85
CA ASP A 1132 -16.81 -2.37 13.53
C ASP A 1132 -17.08 -3.48 12.51
N GLY A 1133 -16.57 -4.69 12.78
CA GLY A 1133 -16.96 -5.90 12.06
C GLY A 1133 -18.18 -6.57 12.69
N PRO A 1134 -18.89 -7.44 11.94
CA PRO A 1134 -20.00 -8.20 12.49
C PRO A 1134 -19.63 -8.98 13.75
N ALA A 1135 -20.44 -8.87 14.80
CA ALA A 1135 -20.23 -9.58 16.06
C ALA A 1135 -20.22 -11.11 15.87
N ARG A 1136 -19.35 -11.79 16.61
CA ARG A 1136 -19.18 -13.25 16.56
C ARG A 1136 -20.17 -13.97 17.47
N TRP A 1137 -21.41 -14.10 17.02
CA TRP A 1137 -22.41 -14.83 17.78
C TRP A 1137 -22.14 -16.34 17.80
N PRO A 1138 -22.32 -17.02 18.94
CA PRO A 1138 -22.30 -18.49 18.98
C PRO A 1138 -23.36 -19.11 18.08
N VAL A 1139 -23.11 -20.28 17.50
CA VAL A 1139 -24.04 -20.93 16.55
C VAL A 1139 -25.40 -21.20 17.21
N ALA A 1140 -25.41 -21.58 18.50
CA ALA A 1140 -26.59 -21.75 19.33
C ALA A 1140 -27.58 -20.56 19.33
N THR A 1141 -27.12 -19.33 19.06
CA THR A 1141 -28.00 -18.15 19.06
C THR A 1141 -28.85 -18.05 17.79
N GLY A 1142 -28.60 -18.88 16.78
CA GLY A 1142 -29.33 -18.83 15.51
C GLY A 1142 -29.08 -17.55 14.70
N ALA A 1143 -28.02 -16.80 14.99
CA ALA A 1143 -27.69 -15.56 14.29
C ALA A 1143 -27.43 -15.81 12.80
N ASN A 1144 -28.06 -15.02 11.92
CA ASN A 1144 -27.75 -15.04 10.50
C ASN A 1144 -26.34 -14.49 10.28
N VAL A 1145 -25.52 -15.24 9.52
CA VAL A 1145 -24.17 -14.83 9.15
C VAL A 1145 -24.26 -13.77 8.07
N ASP A 1146 -23.59 -12.63 8.30
CA ASP A 1146 -23.49 -11.57 7.31
C ASP A 1146 -22.70 -12.07 6.07
N PRO A 1147 -23.17 -11.80 4.83
CA PRO A 1147 -22.48 -12.26 3.63
C PRO A 1147 -21.18 -11.50 3.33
N LEU A 1148 -20.92 -10.37 3.98
CA LEU A 1148 -19.64 -9.67 3.87
C LEU A 1148 -18.51 -10.53 4.46
N SER A 1149 -17.32 -10.39 3.90
CA SER A 1149 -16.13 -11.11 4.33
C SER A 1149 -15.81 -10.75 5.79
N PRO A 1150 -15.65 -11.72 6.72
CA PRO A 1150 -15.39 -11.40 8.12
C PRO A 1150 -13.97 -10.87 8.29
N THR A 1151 -13.75 -9.91 9.17
CA THR A 1151 -12.43 -9.41 9.57
C THR A 1151 -12.21 -9.86 10.98
N TRP A 1152 -11.36 -10.85 11.14
CA TRP A 1152 -11.05 -11.39 12.45
C TRP A 1152 -9.76 -10.75 12.93
N PRO A 1153 -9.76 -10.04 14.08
CA PRO A 1153 -8.50 -9.75 14.76
C PRO A 1153 -7.67 -11.03 14.91
N PRO A 1154 -6.33 -10.94 14.82
CA PRO A 1154 -5.49 -12.09 14.99
C PRO A 1154 -5.71 -12.74 16.37
N PRO A 1155 -5.59 -14.07 16.52
CA PRO A 1155 -5.84 -14.75 17.80
C PRO A 1155 -5.07 -14.18 18.99
N ARG A 1156 -3.85 -13.65 18.76
CA ARG A 1156 -3.04 -12.98 19.80
C ARG A 1156 -3.71 -11.74 20.38
N HIS A 1157 -4.50 -11.01 19.59
CA HIS A 1157 -5.30 -9.88 20.05
C HIS A 1157 -6.46 -10.36 20.94
N ASP A 1158 -7.21 -11.38 20.50
CA ASP A 1158 -8.32 -11.95 21.28
C ASP A 1158 -7.83 -12.51 22.62
N GLU A 1159 -6.67 -13.17 22.64
CA GLU A 1159 -6.02 -13.66 23.88
C GLU A 1159 -5.67 -12.51 24.83
N MET A 1160 -5.13 -11.39 24.31
CA MET A 1160 -4.82 -10.21 25.10
C MET A 1160 -6.09 -9.56 25.67
N VAL A 1161 -7.10 -9.31 24.83
CA VAL A 1161 -8.37 -8.71 25.27
C VAL A 1161 -8.99 -9.54 26.40
N ASN A 1162 -9.01 -10.87 26.25
CA ASN A 1162 -9.54 -11.79 27.24
C ASN A 1162 -8.79 -11.78 28.58
N SER A 1163 -7.51 -11.38 28.60
CA SER A 1163 -6.68 -11.30 29.81
C SER A 1163 -6.72 -9.94 30.52
N VAL A 1164 -7.31 -8.90 29.89
CA VAL A 1164 -7.37 -7.55 30.45
C VAL A 1164 -8.78 -6.95 30.59
N ARG A 1165 -9.79 -7.54 29.94
CA ARG A 1165 -11.17 -7.02 29.91
C ARG A 1165 -12.17 -7.93 30.63
N MET A 1166 -13.04 -7.33 31.44
CA MET A 1166 -14.11 -8.00 32.19
C MET A 1166 -15.46 -7.38 31.85
N THR A 1167 -16.53 -8.19 31.76
CA THR A 1167 -17.91 -7.70 31.64
C THR A 1167 -18.69 -8.04 32.90
N VAL A 1168 -19.49 -7.09 33.40
CA VAL A 1168 -20.42 -7.27 34.51
C VAL A 1168 -21.80 -6.81 34.07
N LEU A 1169 -22.77 -7.71 34.17
CA LEU A 1169 -24.16 -7.47 33.82
C LEU A 1169 -24.88 -6.65 34.90
N ALA A 1170 -26.01 -6.03 34.57
CA ALA A 1170 -26.76 -5.13 35.47
C ALA A 1170 -27.15 -5.79 36.80
N ASP A 1171 -27.29 -7.11 36.78
CA ASP A 1171 -27.66 -7.92 37.93
C ASP A 1171 -26.43 -8.38 38.74
N GLY A 1172 -25.21 -8.03 38.31
CA GLY A 1172 -23.94 -8.41 38.93
C GLY A 1172 -23.28 -9.65 38.35
N SER A 1173 -23.91 -10.35 37.40
CA SER A 1173 -23.36 -11.58 36.80
C SER A 1173 -22.14 -11.29 35.93
N VAL A 1174 -21.17 -12.22 35.91
CA VAL A 1174 -19.90 -12.10 35.17
C VAL A 1174 -19.81 -13.19 34.11
N PRO A 1175 -20.25 -12.94 32.86
CA PRO A 1175 -20.21 -13.93 31.78
C PRO A 1175 -18.78 -14.26 31.32
N ILE A 1176 -18.56 -15.51 30.90
CA ILE A 1176 -17.28 -15.91 30.30
C ILE A 1176 -17.05 -15.19 28.97
N ALA A 1177 -18.06 -15.10 28.12
CA ALA A 1177 -18.00 -14.43 26.82
C ALA A 1177 -18.78 -13.11 26.83
N GLU A 1178 -18.27 -12.08 26.16
CA GLU A 1178 -18.95 -10.77 26.11
C GLU A 1178 -20.20 -10.74 25.22
N THR A 1179 -20.34 -11.74 24.35
CA THR A 1179 -21.54 -11.98 23.56
C THR A 1179 -22.63 -12.72 24.34
N ASP A 1180 -22.35 -13.19 25.56
CA ASP A 1180 -23.37 -13.79 26.43
C ASP A 1180 -24.13 -12.70 27.20
N LEU A 1181 -25.05 -12.03 26.50
CA LEU A 1181 -25.88 -10.97 27.07
C LEU A 1181 -26.94 -11.48 28.07
N ALA A 1182 -27.26 -12.78 28.00
CA ALA A 1182 -28.18 -13.46 28.90
C ALA A 1182 -27.51 -13.92 30.21
N GLY A 1183 -26.17 -13.97 30.26
CA GLY A 1183 -25.41 -14.37 31.44
C GLY A 1183 -25.40 -15.88 31.72
N LEU A 1184 -25.70 -16.72 30.72
CA LEU A 1184 -25.87 -18.18 30.86
C LEU A 1184 -24.57 -18.90 31.25
N THR A 1185 -23.43 -18.33 30.90
CA THR A 1185 -22.08 -18.89 31.08
C THR A 1185 -21.30 -18.16 32.17
N SER A 1186 -21.98 -17.56 33.15
CA SER A 1186 -21.34 -16.72 34.17
C SER A 1186 -20.43 -17.52 35.12
N VAL A 1187 -19.28 -16.93 35.49
CA VAL A 1187 -18.37 -17.49 36.51
C VAL A 1187 -18.84 -17.23 37.94
N GLY A 1188 -19.82 -16.34 38.10
CA GLY A 1188 -20.45 -15.99 39.36
C GLY A 1188 -21.01 -14.57 39.32
N ARG A 1189 -21.35 -14.05 40.51
CA ARG A 1189 -22.02 -12.76 40.69
C ARG A 1189 -21.28 -11.87 41.68
N VAL A 1190 -21.13 -10.60 41.35
CA VAL A 1190 -20.58 -9.59 42.25
C VAL A 1190 -21.49 -9.45 43.47
N GLY A 1191 -20.90 -9.44 44.67
CA GLY A 1191 -21.63 -9.36 45.93
C GLY A 1191 -21.87 -10.71 46.62
N GLU A 1192 -21.92 -11.80 45.86
CA GLU A 1192 -21.75 -13.17 46.39
C GLU A 1192 -20.27 -13.48 46.57
N ARG A 1193 -19.46 -13.02 45.61
CA ARG A 1193 -18.00 -13.08 45.59
C ARG A 1193 -17.44 -11.70 45.32
N SER A 1194 -16.18 -11.50 45.70
CA SER A 1194 -15.48 -10.24 45.39
C SER A 1194 -15.20 -10.13 43.89
N LEU A 1195 -15.11 -8.89 43.38
CA LEU A 1195 -14.76 -8.63 41.99
C LEU A 1195 -13.41 -9.27 41.62
N GLN A 1196 -12.46 -9.25 42.55
CA GLN A 1196 -11.12 -9.81 42.35
C GLN A 1196 -11.14 -11.34 42.18
N GLU A 1197 -11.91 -12.07 43.00
CA GLU A 1197 -12.05 -13.53 42.87
C GLU A 1197 -12.70 -13.91 41.53
N LEU A 1198 -13.74 -13.17 41.12
CA LEU A 1198 -14.43 -13.38 39.85
C LEU A 1198 -13.49 -13.08 38.67
N TRP A 1199 -12.70 -12.01 38.75
CA TRP A 1199 -11.71 -11.65 37.74
C TRP A 1199 -10.64 -12.73 37.55
N GLN A 1200 -10.07 -13.25 38.65
CA GLN A 1200 -9.07 -14.30 38.60
C GLN A 1200 -9.63 -15.59 37.97
N GLU A 1201 -10.84 -15.99 38.35
CA GLU A 1201 -11.48 -17.16 37.77
C GLU A 1201 -11.84 -16.96 36.29
N LEU A 1202 -12.36 -15.78 35.92
CA LEU A 1202 -12.70 -15.45 34.53
C LEU A 1202 -11.49 -15.61 33.61
N VAL A 1203 -10.35 -14.99 33.98
CA VAL A 1203 -9.11 -15.07 33.20
C VAL A 1203 -8.61 -16.51 33.12
N GLN A 1204 -8.65 -17.25 34.23
CA GLN A 1204 -8.21 -18.64 34.25
C GLN A 1204 -9.09 -19.52 33.35
N ARG A 1205 -10.42 -19.39 33.39
CA ARG A 1205 -11.33 -20.15 32.53
C ARG A 1205 -11.13 -19.82 31.05
N ARG A 1206 -10.97 -18.55 30.71
CA ARG A 1206 -10.69 -18.12 29.32
C ARG A 1206 -9.36 -18.68 28.83
N ARG A 1207 -8.34 -18.73 29.69
CA ARG A 1207 -7.03 -19.32 29.38
C ARG A 1207 -7.11 -20.84 29.19
N ASP A 1208 -7.74 -21.56 30.13
CA ASP A 1208 -7.91 -23.02 30.04
C ASP A 1208 -8.64 -23.39 28.73
N ARG A 1209 -9.63 -22.58 28.33
CA ARG A 1209 -10.36 -22.73 27.07
C ARG A 1209 -9.45 -22.51 25.86
N PHE A 1210 -8.63 -21.47 25.85
CA PHE A 1210 -7.71 -21.17 24.75
C PHE A 1210 -6.63 -22.26 24.58
N GLU A 1211 -6.12 -22.78 25.71
CA GLU A 1211 -5.12 -23.86 25.78
C GLU A 1211 -5.73 -25.26 25.53
N GLY A 1212 -7.05 -25.39 25.35
CA GLY A 1212 -7.74 -26.67 25.09
C GLY A 1212 -7.74 -27.63 26.29
N ARG A 1213 -7.63 -27.11 27.52
CA ARG A 1213 -7.53 -27.91 28.76
C ARG A 1213 -8.89 -28.24 29.41
N ARG A 1214 -10.00 -27.81 28.81
CA ARG A 1214 -11.38 -28.14 29.24
C ARG A 1214 -12.26 -28.49 28.05
N ASP A 1215 -12.99 -29.60 28.17
CA ASP A 1215 -14.07 -29.99 27.27
C ASP A 1215 -15.33 -29.16 27.59
N GLU A 1216 -15.46 -27.97 26.99
CA GLU A 1216 -16.73 -27.23 26.94
C GLU A 1216 -17.35 -27.37 25.55
N PRO A 1217 -18.68 -27.34 25.40
CA PRO A 1217 -19.35 -27.46 24.11
C PRO A 1217 -18.82 -26.41 23.11
N LEU A 1218 -18.43 -26.87 21.91
CA LEU A 1218 -18.00 -26.04 20.76
C LEU A 1218 -19.01 -24.94 20.39
N ASP A 1219 -20.27 -25.09 20.80
CA ASP A 1219 -21.41 -24.25 20.47
C ASP A 1219 -21.42 -22.87 21.17
N LEU A 1220 -20.48 -22.60 22.07
CA LEU A 1220 -20.42 -21.35 22.86
C LEU A 1220 -19.19 -20.47 22.58
N SER A 1221 -18.40 -20.72 21.52
CA SER A 1221 -17.40 -19.74 21.10
C SER A 1221 -16.94 -19.74 19.65
N PRO A 1222 -16.63 -18.54 19.13
CA PRO A 1222 -15.88 -18.30 17.91
C PRO A 1222 -14.36 -18.17 18.13
N LEU A 1223 -13.82 -18.69 19.24
CA LEU A 1223 -12.43 -18.48 19.69
C LEU A 1223 -11.39 -19.38 18.99
N ARG A 1224 -11.84 -20.27 18.10
CA ARG A 1224 -11.03 -20.81 17.00
C ARG A 1224 -11.93 -20.83 15.74
N PRO A 1225 -11.41 -20.43 14.56
CA PRO A 1225 -12.10 -20.64 13.29
C PRO A 1225 -12.48 -22.11 13.08
#